data_AF-A0A0M9ZVU6-F1
#
_entry.id   AF-A0A0M9ZVU6-F1
#
_cell.length_a   1.000
_cell.length_b   1.000
_cell.length_c   1.000
_cell.angle_alpha   90.00
_cell.angle_beta   90.00
_cell.angle_gamma   90.00
#
_symmetry.space_group_name_H-M   'P 1'
#
loop_
_entity.id
_entity.type
_entity.pdbx_description
1 polymer ?
#
loop_
_entity_poly.entity_id
_entity_poly.type
_entity_poly.pdbx_seq_one_letter_code
_entity_poly.pdbx_strand_id
1 'polypeptide(L)'
;MPDVLTPTPLPAADLAGLFRALDPPPFALVRRAAPDGTTTGPFDVFIGTMDTVRRVTDLPSGPAVPGGGPHTLALLPYRCLAERGLDCHDDGTPLRVLRIRRRHTADHAALTAALPAVRPAGDFLGEGAGFDGSDEDYADLVRDLMADEVARTGLHVLIRRDFTARLPGHGPAVVGELFRRLLAVEHGAYWTFAVYTGGPHGAALAGASPQGHVTLRNGRVVMRPMCGTLRLPPGGRPSAADLVAFLRDGKESEELGAVVDAELAMLCRISEGDVRLEGPRLRPLARVLHTECRISATAALPARHTLAGSLFAATAVGRPFADACRVIARREPTGRGYYGGLIALLGHDDAGNEELDTAVLIRTFEVSGQGRLKLSVGATLGPRSVAADETAETRAKASALVSALASGGPTAGGGAGGHAQAGRGRAPEAAGGPATGEGGGVPGDRTRHQQASGRQPTSPADPAWRPSVTAELDRRRARLSAYWQRPRRPGSRPAPRPPVLLVDTGGEETAPLAAMLRGLGRTVDVRPAYPAAAAPRTVAPGTSVVLGPGPGDPLAHGDDRITALRAMTSALLSSGAPTFGVGLGFHLLLAELGLAGAARARDGATGQREIEVFGRRATVGYGGTHTVVAGPHTDTLARRLSLTLCYGPAHGELVAMRGPRTGGVAFLPASVLSVEGAELLDLLLP
;
A
#
# COMPACT_ATOMS: atom_id res chain seq x y z
N MET A 1 -18.90 -21.96 -28.63
CA MET A 1 -17.69 -21.16 -28.97
C MET A 1 -16.67 -21.27 -27.83
N PRO A 2 -15.85 -22.34 -27.76
CA PRO A 2 -14.91 -22.53 -26.65
C PRO A 2 -13.54 -21.86 -26.85
N ASP A 3 -13.20 -21.40 -28.06
CA ASP A 3 -11.79 -21.18 -28.47
C ASP A 3 -11.31 -19.71 -28.42
N VAL A 4 -12.09 -18.82 -27.80
CA VAL A 4 -11.94 -17.35 -27.98
C VAL A 4 -11.01 -16.70 -26.96
N LEU A 5 -10.78 -17.36 -25.81
CA LEU A 5 -9.95 -16.85 -24.71
C LEU A 5 -8.66 -17.66 -24.49
N THR A 6 -8.43 -18.70 -25.29
CA THR A 6 -7.14 -19.41 -25.34
C THR A 6 -6.09 -18.46 -25.92
N PRO A 7 -4.96 -18.21 -25.22
CA PRO A 7 -3.93 -17.30 -25.71
C PRO A 7 -3.25 -17.85 -26.96
N THR A 8 -3.36 -17.13 -28.08
CA THR A 8 -2.67 -17.44 -29.34
C THR A 8 -1.66 -16.36 -29.68
N PRO A 9 -0.48 -16.65 -30.27
CA PRO A 9 0.44 -15.61 -30.72
C PRO A 9 -0.22 -14.67 -31.73
N LEU A 10 -0.12 -13.35 -31.53
CA LEU A 10 -0.57 -12.36 -32.51
C LEU A 10 0.57 -12.04 -33.48
N PRO A 11 0.36 -12.18 -34.81
CA PRO A 11 1.35 -11.76 -35.79
C PRO A 11 1.72 -10.28 -35.63
N ALA A 12 3.01 -9.95 -35.80
CA ALA A 12 3.49 -8.57 -35.62
C ALA A 12 2.79 -7.55 -36.54
N ALA A 13 2.37 -7.98 -37.74
CA ALA A 13 1.61 -7.15 -38.67
C ALA A 13 0.22 -6.78 -38.12
N ASP A 14 -0.49 -7.73 -37.52
CA ASP A 14 -1.81 -7.51 -36.93
C ASP A 14 -1.71 -6.64 -35.68
N LEU A 15 -0.67 -6.87 -34.86
CA LEU A 15 -0.35 -6.02 -33.71
C LEU A 15 -0.04 -4.58 -34.14
N ALA A 16 0.74 -4.39 -35.21
CA ALA A 16 1.00 -3.07 -35.78
C ALA A 16 -0.28 -2.43 -36.33
N GLY A 17 -1.21 -3.24 -36.87
CA GLY A 17 -2.53 -2.80 -37.32
C GLY A 17 -3.34 -2.11 -36.22
N LEU A 18 -3.26 -2.58 -34.98
CA LEU A 18 -3.94 -1.94 -33.84
C LEU A 18 -3.45 -0.50 -33.59
N PHE A 19 -2.18 -0.21 -33.87
CA PHE A 19 -1.61 1.13 -33.66
C PHE A 19 -1.76 2.07 -34.85
N ARG A 20 -1.93 1.52 -36.06
CA ARG A 20 -2.02 2.29 -37.31
C ARG A 20 -3.45 2.58 -37.75
N ALA A 21 -4.41 1.76 -37.32
CA ALA A 21 -5.81 1.98 -37.62
C ALA A 21 -6.30 3.32 -37.03
N LEU A 22 -7.17 4.01 -37.77
CA LEU A 22 -7.79 5.26 -37.30
C LEU A 22 -8.77 5.00 -36.14
N ASP A 23 -9.51 3.89 -36.20
CA ASP A 23 -10.45 3.48 -35.17
C ASP A 23 -10.34 1.98 -34.89
N PRO A 24 -9.26 1.52 -34.22
CA PRO A 24 -9.15 0.14 -33.82
C PRO A 24 -10.17 -0.17 -32.72
N PRO A 25 -10.58 -1.45 -32.57
CA PRO A 25 -11.34 -1.86 -31.40
C PRO A 25 -10.54 -1.54 -30.12
N PRO A 26 -11.22 -1.29 -28.99
CA PRO A 26 -10.56 -1.18 -27.70
C PRO A 26 -9.62 -2.36 -27.43
N PHE A 27 -8.42 -2.06 -26.93
CA PHE A 27 -7.43 -3.08 -26.65
C PHE A 27 -6.59 -2.74 -25.42
N ALA A 28 -5.97 -3.76 -24.84
CA ALA A 28 -4.98 -3.62 -23.79
C ALA A 28 -3.79 -4.55 -24.04
N LEU A 29 -2.59 -4.03 -23.82
CA LEU A 29 -1.35 -4.80 -23.70
C LEU A 29 -1.01 -4.88 -22.22
N VAL A 30 -0.76 -6.09 -21.70
CA VAL A 30 -0.44 -6.28 -20.29
C VAL A 30 0.66 -7.32 -20.15
N ARG A 31 1.69 -6.98 -19.38
CA ARG A 31 2.68 -7.94 -18.88
C ARG A 31 2.75 -7.83 -17.37
N ARG A 32 2.63 -8.96 -16.69
CA ARG A 32 2.58 -9.06 -15.24
C ARG A 32 3.83 -9.77 -14.73
N ALA A 33 4.36 -9.32 -13.60
CA ALA A 33 5.42 -10.01 -12.91
C ALA A 33 4.90 -11.33 -12.30
N ALA A 34 5.72 -12.35 -12.34
CA ALA A 34 5.51 -13.58 -11.59
C ALA A 34 5.56 -13.31 -10.07
N PRO A 35 5.08 -14.25 -9.23
CA PRO A 35 5.08 -14.07 -7.78
C PRO A 35 6.45 -13.82 -7.14
N ASP A 36 7.54 -14.29 -7.78
CA ASP A 36 8.92 -14.03 -7.38
C ASP A 36 9.42 -12.63 -7.81
N GLY A 37 8.62 -11.90 -8.58
CA GLY A 37 8.93 -10.59 -9.14
C GLY A 37 9.65 -10.61 -10.47
N THR A 38 9.93 -11.78 -11.03
CA THR A 38 10.50 -11.86 -12.36
C THR A 38 9.45 -11.47 -13.39
N THR A 39 9.80 -10.61 -14.32
CA THR A 39 8.94 -10.24 -15.45
C THR A 39 9.43 -10.97 -16.68
N THR A 40 9.25 -12.30 -16.72
CA THR A 40 9.64 -13.16 -17.84
C THR A 40 8.37 -13.63 -18.57
N GLY A 41 8.38 -13.57 -19.90
CA GLY A 41 7.26 -14.02 -20.73
C GLY A 41 6.69 -12.95 -21.68
N PRO A 42 5.75 -13.35 -22.55
CA PRO A 42 5.12 -12.47 -23.52
C PRO A 42 4.15 -11.49 -22.85
N PHE A 43 3.76 -10.45 -23.58
CA PHE A 43 2.62 -9.61 -23.25
C PHE A 43 1.32 -10.35 -23.60
N ASP A 44 0.32 -10.31 -22.72
CA ASP A 44 -1.06 -10.57 -23.09
C ASP A 44 -1.58 -9.37 -23.92
N VAL A 45 -2.26 -9.67 -25.02
CA VAL A 45 -2.95 -8.72 -25.89
C VAL A 45 -4.44 -9.00 -25.81
N PHE A 46 -5.18 -8.12 -25.18
CA PHE A 46 -6.64 -8.21 -25.03
C PHE A 46 -7.31 -7.28 -26.03
N ILE A 47 -8.25 -7.80 -26.81
CA ILE A 47 -9.06 -7.02 -27.76
C ILE A 47 -10.53 -7.26 -27.43
N GLY A 48 -11.34 -6.21 -27.41
CA GLY A 48 -12.73 -6.36 -26.97
C GLY A 48 -13.60 -5.13 -27.12
N THR A 49 -14.61 -5.03 -26.26
CA THR A 49 -15.54 -3.89 -26.19
C THR A 49 -15.32 -3.14 -24.89
N MET A 50 -15.34 -1.80 -24.96
CA MET A 50 -15.18 -0.93 -23.80
C MET A 50 -16.55 -0.46 -23.32
N ASP A 51 -16.87 -0.76 -22.06
CA ASP A 51 -18.09 -0.35 -21.38
C ASP A 51 -17.74 0.53 -20.17
N THR A 52 -18.76 1.19 -19.60
CA THR A 52 -18.66 1.88 -18.32
C THR A 52 -19.69 1.30 -17.36
N VAL A 53 -19.28 1.01 -16.13
CA VAL A 53 -20.19 0.58 -15.05
C VAL A 53 -20.22 1.61 -13.94
N ARG A 54 -21.26 1.56 -13.09
CA ARG A 54 -21.46 2.56 -12.04
C ARG A 54 -20.72 2.21 -10.75
N ARG A 55 -20.73 0.94 -10.35
CA ARG A 55 -20.09 0.45 -9.14
C ARG A 55 -19.11 -0.67 -9.44
N VAL A 56 -18.13 -0.86 -8.55
CA VAL A 56 -17.16 -1.97 -8.65
C VAL A 56 -17.87 -3.33 -8.57
N THR A 57 -18.95 -3.43 -7.80
CA THR A 57 -19.74 -4.67 -7.71
C THR A 57 -20.61 -4.96 -8.94
N ASP A 58 -20.76 -3.99 -9.85
CA ASP A 58 -21.44 -4.16 -11.14
C ASP A 58 -20.48 -4.70 -12.23
N LEU A 59 -19.20 -4.93 -11.91
CA LEU A 59 -18.23 -5.50 -12.85
C LEU A 59 -18.69 -6.88 -13.36
N PRO A 60 -18.56 -7.17 -14.67
CA PRO A 60 -18.97 -8.46 -15.22
C PRO A 60 -18.16 -9.61 -14.64
N SER A 61 -18.85 -10.63 -14.11
CA SER A 61 -18.23 -11.89 -13.68
C SER A 61 -17.78 -12.77 -14.83
N GLY A 62 -18.29 -12.54 -16.05
CA GLY A 62 -18.01 -13.38 -17.23
C GLY A 62 -18.46 -14.84 -17.08
N PRO A 63 -18.62 -15.60 -18.17
CA PRO A 63 -18.78 -17.05 -18.05
C PRO A 63 -17.42 -17.70 -17.71
N ALA A 64 -17.43 -18.74 -16.89
CA ALA A 64 -16.29 -19.65 -16.79
C ALA A 64 -16.09 -20.32 -18.16
N VAL A 65 -14.88 -20.24 -18.70
CA VAL A 65 -14.51 -20.86 -19.99
C VAL A 65 -13.63 -22.09 -19.74
N PRO A 66 -13.75 -23.15 -20.56
CA PRO A 66 -12.82 -24.29 -20.50
C PRO A 66 -11.37 -23.81 -20.65
N GLY A 67 -10.49 -24.19 -19.72
CA GLY A 67 -9.09 -23.71 -19.66
C GLY A 67 -8.89 -22.34 -18.99
N GLY A 68 -9.94 -21.81 -18.36
CA GLY A 68 -9.86 -20.59 -17.56
C GLY A 68 -9.42 -19.34 -18.33
N GLY A 69 -8.91 -18.37 -17.59
CA GLY A 69 -8.32 -17.15 -18.12
C GLY A 69 -9.15 -15.88 -17.86
N PRO A 70 -8.59 -14.73 -18.24
CA PRO A 70 -9.20 -13.43 -18.00
C PRO A 70 -10.38 -13.18 -18.95
N HIS A 71 -11.47 -12.63 -18.41
CA HIS A 71 -12.64 -12.22 -19.19
C HIS A 71 -12.87 -10.70 -19.13
N THR A 72 -12.34 -10.02 -18.11
CA THR A 72 -12.55 -8.58 -17.88
C THR A 72 -11.26 -7.90 -17.47
N LEU A 73 -10.92 -6.78 -18.11
CA LEU A 73 -9.96 -5.81 -17.60
C LEU A 73 -10.70 -4.54 -17.20
N ALA A 74 -10.49 -4.03 -15.99
CA ALA A 74 -11.15 -2.84 -15.47
C ALA A 74 -10.15 -1.76 -15.08
N LEU A 75 -10.52 -0.49 -15.33
CA LEU A 75 -9.81 0.70 -14.87
C LEU A 75 -10.69 1.40 -13.83
N LEU A 76 -10.26 1.37 -12.58
CA LEU A 76 -10.98 1.89 -11.43
C LEU A 76 -10.43 3.27 -11.07
N PRO A 77 -11.22 4.34 -11.23
CA PRO A 77 -10.82 5.69 -10.86
C PRO A 77 -10.83 5.89 -9.35
N TYR A 78 -10.08 6.87 -8.87
CA TYR A 78 -9.97 7.17 -7.45
C TYR A 78 -11.32 7.49 -6.78
N ARG A 79 -12.24 8.13 -7.52
CA ARG A 79 -13.59 8.45 -7.04
C ARG A 79 -14.45 7.23 -6.66
N CYS A 80 -14.05 6.00 -7.00
CA CYS A 80 -14.71 4.80 -6.49
C CYS A 80 -14.64 4.69 -4.95
N LEU A 81 -13.80 5.47 -4.26
CA LEU A 81 -13.83 5.60 -2.80
C LEU A 81 -15.19 6.05 -2.26
N ALA A 82 -15.98 6.79 -3.04
CA ALA A 82 -17.33 7.19 -2.65
C ALA A 82 -18.24 5.96 -2.38
N GLU A 83 -17.98 4.80 -3.02
CA GLU A 83 -18.71 3.55 -2.74
C GLU A 83 -18.48 3.04 -1.31
N ARG A 84 -17.37 3.43 -0.67
CA ARG A 84 -17.08 3.15 0.76
C ARG A 84 -17.58 4.26 1.70
N GLY A 85 -18.23 5.30 1.19
CA GLY A 85 -18.63 6.48 1.97
C GLY A 85 -17.44 7.33 2.42
N LEU A 86 -16.32 7.27 1.70
CA LEU A 86 -15.10 8.03 2.01
C LEU A 86 -15.00 9.29 1.16
N ASP A 87 -14.45 10.36 1.74
CA ASP A 87 -14.28 11.65 1.09
C ASP A 87 -13.34 11.56 -0.12
N CYS A 88 -13.79 12.03 -1.27
CA CYS A 88 -12.98 12.20 -2.47
C CYS A 88 -13.64 13.22 -3.41
N HIS A 89 -12.87 13.83 -4.30
CA HIS A 89 -13.44 14.63 -5.38
C HIS A 89 -14.03 13.72 -6.45
N ASP A 90 -15.31 13.92 -6.77
CA ASP A 90 -15.93 13.33 -7.96
C ASP A 90 -15.59 14.20 -9.18
N ASP A 91 -14.60 13.76 -9.95
CA ASP A 91 -14.16 14.41 -11.20
C ASP A 91 -14.83 13.84 -12.46
N GLY A 92 -15.85 12.99 -12.31
CA GLY A 92 -16.55 12.39 -13.44
C GLY A 92 -15.82 11.22 -14.11
N THR A 93 -14.59 10.86 -13.69
CA THR A 93 -13.78 9.84 -14.39
C THR A 93 -14.47 8.48 -14.39
N PRO A 94 -14.75 7.86 -15.54
CA PRO A 94 -15.56 6.65 -15.60
C PRO A 94 -14.83 5.41 -15.07
N LEU A 95 -15.57 4.53 -14.38
CA LEU A 95 -15.13 3.15 -14.14
C LEU A 95 -15.29 2.36 -15.44
N ARG A 96 -14.17 2.10 -16.12
CA ARG A 96 -14.14 1.52 -17.46
C ARG A 96 -13.87 0.04 -17.42
N VAL A 97 -14.48 -0.69 -18.35
CA VAL A 97 -14.44 -2.15 -18.42
C VAL A 97 -14.20 -2.59 -19.85
N LEU A 98 -13.03 -3.18 -20.11
CA LEU A 98 -12.77 -3.94 -21.33
C LEU A 98 -13.31 -5.36 -21.15
N ARG A 99 -14.42 -5.68 -21.82
CA ARG A 99 -14.89 -7.07 -21.96
C ARG A 99 -14.02 -7.76 -22.99
N ILE A 100 -13.20 -8.71 -22.56
CA ILE A 100 -12.22 -9.38 -23.40
C ILE A 100 -12.96 -10.30 -24.37
N ARG A 101 -12.85 -10.02 -25.67
CA ARG A 101 -13.46 -10.81 -26.74
C ARG A 101 -12.44 -11.62 -27.52
N ARG A 102 -11.16 -11.28 -27.45
CA ARG A 102 -10.05 -12.04 -28.02
C ARG A 102 -8.84 -11.86 -27.12
N ARG A 103 -8.11 -12.95 -26.92
CA ARG A 103 -6.85 -12.97 -26.17
C ARG A 103 -5.74 -13.50 -27.06
N HIS A 104 -4.66 -12.74 -27.14
CA HIS A 104 -3.45 -13.14 -27.82
C HIS A 104 -2.22 -12.93 -26.94
N THR A 105 -1.07 -13.38 -27.43
CA THR A 105 0.25 -13.11 -26.83
C THR A 105 1.18 -12.46 -27.85
N ALA A 106 2.05 -11.56 -27.37
CA ALA A 106 3.10 -10.97 -28.18
C ALA A 106 4.41 -11.02 -27.39
N ASP A 107 5.44 -11.64 -27.93
CA ASP A 107 6.76 -11.58 -27.31
C ASP A 107 7.34 -10.14 -27.38
N HIS A 108 8.40 -9.91 -26.61
CA HIS A 108 9.00 -8.58 -26.51
C HIS A 108 9.53 -8.06 -27.86
N ALA A 109 10.09 -8.93 -28.70
CA ALA A 109 10.69 -8.54 -29.98
C ALA A 109 9.60 -8.16 -30.98
N ALA A 110 8.56 -9.00 -31.12
CA ALA A 110 7.39 -8.77 -31.96
C ALA A 110 6.66 -7.48 -31.55
N LEU A 111 6.46 -7.27 -30.24
CA LEU A 111 5.85 -6.04 -29.74
C LEU A 111 6.71 -4.82 -30.07
N THR A 112 8.01 -4.85 -29.78
CA THR A 112 8.92 -3.71 -30.04
C THR A 112 8.95 -3.36 -31.53
N ALA A 113 8.89 -4.36 -32.42
CA ALA A 113 8.84 -4.15 -33.86
C ALA A 113 7.49 -3.59 -34.35
N ALA A 114 6.39 -3.92 -33.67
CA ALA A 114 5.05 -3.46 -34.03
C ALA A 114 4.71 -2.06 -33.51
N LEU A 115 5.34 -1.63 -32.41
CA LEU A 115 5.10 -0.32 -31.81
C LEU A 115 5.54 0.81 -32.75
N PRO A 116 4.70 1.84 -32.95
CA PRO A 116 5.03 2.95 -33.82
C PRO A 116 6.20 3.73 -33.22
N ALA A 117 7.09 4.22 -34.08
CA ALA A 117 8.10 5.21 -33.74
C ALA A 117 7.61 6.56 -34.26
N VAL A 118 6.63 7.16 -33.57
CA VAL A 118 6.11 8.47 -33.97
C VAL A 118 7.22 9.49 -33.77
N ARG A 119 7.79 9.98 -34.87
CA ARG A 119 8.73 11.10 -34.87
C ARG A 119 7.94 12.38 -35.13
N PRO A 120 7.52 13.13 -34.10
CA PRO A 120 6.96 14.45 -34.33
C PRO A 120 7.97 15.34 -35.04
N ALA A 121 7.48 16.32 -35.80
CA ALA A 121 8.32 17.33 -36.46
C ALA A 121 9.04 18.27 -35.46
N GLY A 122 8.77 18.13 -34.14
CA GLY A 122 9.34 18.90 -33.03
C GLY A 122 9.38 18.07 -31.75
N ASP A 123 9.40 18.69 -30.56
CA ASP A 123 9.43 17.95 -29.29
C ASP A 123 8.11 17.19 -29.05
N PHE A 124 8.21 15.96 -28.56
CA PHE A 124 7.05 15.08 -28.37
C PHE A 124 6.11 15.58 -27.26
N LEU A 125 6.65 16.25 -26.25
CA LEU A 125 5.87 16.81 -25.14
C LEU A 125 5.22 18.17 -25.49
N GLY A 126 5.70 18.82 -26.56
CA GLY A 126 5.25 20.15 -26.96
C GLY A 126 5.71 21.27 -26.03
N GLU A 127 5.42 22.51 -26.43
CA GLU A 127 5.67 23.69 -25.60
C GLU A 127 4.74 23.70 -24.37
N GLY A 128 5.26 24.16 -23.23
CA GLY A 128 4.49 24.25 -21.97
C GLY A 128 4.39 22.94 -21.18
N ALA A 129 5.14 21.89 -21.55
CA ALA A 129 5.23 20.68 -20.76
C ALA A 129 5.89 20.97 -19.40
N GLY A 130 5.21 20.61 -18.31
CA GLY A 130 5.65 20.96 -16.96
C GLY A 130 4.66 20.55 -15.89
N PHE A 131 5.04 20.77 -14.63
CA PHE A 131 4.11 20.63 -13.51
C PHE A 131 3.04 21.73 -13.54
N ASP A 132 1.85 21.41 -13.04
CA ASP A 132 0.70 22.32 -12.87
C ASP A 132 0.89 23.40 -11.79
N GLY A 133 2.07 23.45 -11.17
CA GLY A 133 2.56 24.48 -10.25
C GLY A 133 4.09 24.43 -10.16
N SER A 134 4.68 25.44 -9.54
CA SER A 134 6.11 25.47 -9.27
C SER A 134 6.50 24.48 -8.18
N ASP A 135 7.81 24.23 -8.06
CA ASP A 135 8.32 23.45 -6.93
C ASP A 135 8.09 24.16 -5.60
N GLU A 136 8.10 25.49 -5.58
CA GLU A 136 7.84 26.25 -4.36
C GLU A 136 6.36 26.14 -3.96
N ASP A 137 5.43 26.18 -4.91
CA ASP A 137 3.99 26.00 -4.61
C ASP A 137 3.72 24.63 -3.96
N TYR A 138 4.41 23.57 -4.44
CA TYR A 138 4.32 22.25 -3.82
C TYR A 138 5.01 22.21 -2.44
N ALA A 139 6.16 22.88 -2.28
CA ALA A 139 6.84 22.97 -1.00
C ALA A 139 6.03 23.75 0.06
N ASP A 140 5.36 24.84 -0.34
CA ASP A 140 4.41 25.59 0.47
C ASP A 140 3.27 24.68 0.95
N LEU A 141 2.61 23.96 0.04
CA LEU A 141 1.56 22.99 0.37
C LEU A 141 2.04 21.94 1.39
N VAL A 142 3.27 21.43 1.22
CA VAL A 142 3.86 20.49 2.19
C VAL A 142 4.10 21.16 3.54
N ARG A 143 4.66 22.38 3.58
CA ARG A 143 4.89 23.11 4.84
C ARG A 143 3.60 23.36 5.60
N ASP A 144 2.55 23.78 4.92
CA ASP A 144 1.24 24.05 5.52
C ASP A 144 0.61 22.78 6.09
N LEU A 145 0.64 21.68 5.33
CA LEU A 145 0.14 20.37 5.79
C LEU A 145 0.89 19.84 7.01
N MET A 146 2.21 20.02 7.03
CA MET A 146 3.05 19.64 8.14
C MET A 146 2.69 20.42 9.41
N ALA A 147 2.46 21.73 9.30
CA ALA A 147 2.11 22.61 10.41
C ALA A 147 0.68 22.35 10.95
N ASP A 148 -0.30 22.19 10.06
CA ASP A 148 -1.72 22.15 10.44
C ASP A 148 -2.17 20.78 10.98
N GLU A 149 -1.69 19.71 10.36
CA GLU A 149 -2.30 18.38 10.52
C GLU A 149 -1.27 17.28 10.73
N VAL A 150 -0.29 17.11 9.84
CA VAL A 150 0.56 15.90 9.81
C VAL A 150 1.39 15.75 11.09
N ALA A 151 2.10 16.81 11.53
CA ALA A 151 2.92 16.73 12.73
C ALA A 151 2.08 16.53 14.01
N ARG A 152 0.90 17.15 14.08
CA ARG A 152 0.00 17.09 15.24
C ARG A 152 -0.75 15.78 15.35
N THR A 153 -1.13 15.17 14.23
CA THR A 153 -2.01 14.00 14.18
C THR A 153 -1.26 12.71 13.86
N GLY A 154 0.03 12.75 13.56
CA GLY A 154 0.75 11.54 13.15
C GLY A 154 0.29 10.98 11.80
N LEU A 155 -0.49 11.75 11.02
CA LEU A 155 -1.04 11.36 9.74
C LEU A 155 0.11 11.03 8.77
N HIS A 156 -0.06 9.95 8.00
CA HIS A 156 0.66 9.80 6.76
C HIS A 156 -0.31 10.02 5.60
N VAL A 157 0.03 10.87 4.64
CA VAL A 157 -0.85 11.17 3.51
C VAL A 157 -0.03 11.37 2.25
N LEU A 158 -0.44 10.73 1.16
CA LEU A 158 0.15 10.96 -0.14
C LEU A 158 -0.53 12.15 -0.78
N ILE A 159 0.23 13.19 -1.08
CA ILE A 159 -0.23 14.39 -1.80
C ILE A 159 0.34 14.36 -3.21
N ARG A 160 -0.51 14.62 -4.20
CA ARG A 160 -0.10 14.62 -5.61
C ARG A 160 0.24 16.00 -6.14
N ARG A 161 0.95 16.01 -7.27
CA ARG A 161 0.99 17.08 -8.27
C ARG A 161 1.07 16.47 -9.67
N ASP A 162 0.65 17.22 -10.68
CA ASP A 162 0.48 16.68 -12.03
C ASP A 162 1.50 17.28 -13.00
N PHE A 163 2.29 16.43 -13.66
CA PHE A 163 3.03 16.83 -14.86
C PHE A 163 2.09 16.76 -16.06
N THR A 164 1.96 17.86 -16.80
CA THR A 164 1.06 17.96 -17.96
C THR A 164 1.83 18.31 -19.22
N ALA A 165 1.31 17.86 -20.35
CA ALA A 165 1.87 18.15 -21.67
C ALA A 165 0.77 18.10 -22.74
N ARG A 166 1.00 18.81 -23.86
CA ARG A 166 0.12 18.75 -25.03
C ARG A 166 0.79 17.94 -26.11
N LEU A 167 0.30 16.72 -26.33
CA LEU A 167 0.83 15.85 -27.35
C LEU A 167 0.42 16.33 -28.75
N PRO A 168 1.23 16.03 -29.79
CA PRO A 168 0.93 16.40 -31.17
C PRO A 168 -0.33 15.72 -31.74
N GLY A 169 -0.85 14.71 -31.04
CA GLY A 169 -2.07 14.00 -31.41
C GLY A 169 -2.63 13.18 -30.26
N HIS A 170 -3.64 12.38 -30.59
CA HIS A 170 -4.27 11.40 -29.69
C HIS A 170 -4.54 10.11 -30.48
N GLY A 171 -5.05 9.08 -29.81
CA GLY A 171 -5.38 7.81 -30.45
C GLY A 171 -4.29 6.74 -30.30
N PRO A 172 -4.47 5.58 -30.97
CA PRO A 172 -3.71 4.37 -30.68
C PRO A 172 -2.21 4.50 -30.98
N ALA A 173 -1.83 5.23 -32.03
CA ALA A 173 -0.43 5.47 -32.37
C ALA A 173 0.36 6.18 -31.26
N VAL A 174 -0.28 7.15 -30.58
CA VAL A 174 0.32 7.88 -29.47
C VAL A 174 0.50 6.96 -28.26
N VAL A 175 -0.46 6.08 -27.98
CA VAL A 175 -0.33 5.04 -26.93
C VAL A 175 0.85 4.14 -27.21
N GLY A 176 0.99 3.69 -28.47
CA GLY A 176 2.10 2.86 -28.90
C GLY A 176 3.45 3.53 -28.71
N GLU A 177 3.58 4.82 -29.06
CA GLU A 177 4.83 5.57 -28.88
C GLU A 177 5.17 5.79 -27.39
N LEU A 178 4.18 6.15 -26.57
CA LEU A 178 4.36 6.27 -25.11
C LEU A 178 4.82 4.95 -24.50
N PHE A 179 4.17 3.86 -24.90
CA PHE A 179 4.49 2.53 -24.40
C PHE A 179 5.88 2.07 -24.86
N ARG A 180 6.24 2.32 -26.11
CA ARG A 180 7.59 2.04 -26.64
C ARG A 180 8.67 2.75 -25.83
N ARG A 181 8.48 4.03 -25.51
CA ARG A 181 9.42 4.81 -24.71
C ARG A 181 9.48 4.32 -23.27
N LEU A 182 8.33 4.00 -22.68
CA LEU A 182 8.24 3.44 -21.34
C LEU A 182 9.02 2.12 -21.21
N LEU A 183 8.88 1.21 -22.19
CA LEU A 183 9.60 -0.07 -22.22
C LEU A 183 11.13 0.09 -22.31
N ALA A 184 11.62 1.23 -22.81
CA ALA A 184 13.06 1.49 -22.91
C ALA A 184 13.69 1.90 -21.56
N VAL A 185 12.91 2.44 -20.63
CA VAL A 185 13.41 2.98 -19.36
C VAL A 185 12.99 2.16 -18.13
N GLU A 186 11.79 1.59 -18.13
CA GLU A 186 11.23 0.91 -16.97
C GLU A 186 11.55 -0.60 -16.97
N HIS A 187 12.08 -1.06 -15.85
CA HIS A 187 12.42 -2.45 -15.60
C HIS A 187 11.86 -2.87 -14.24
N GLY A 188 11.45 -4.14 -14.08
CA GLY A 188 11.03 -4.68 -12.77
C GLY A 188 9.70 -4.14 -12.24
N ALA A 189 8.81 -3.68 -13.11
CA ALA A 189 7.43 -3.33 -12.74
C ALA A 189 6.61 -4.59 -12.41
N TYR A 190 5.66 -4.46 -11.48
CA TYR A 190 4.67 -5.50 -11.23
C TYR A 190 3.77 -5.65 -12.47
N TRP A 191 3.24 -4.57 -13.00
CA TRP A 191 2.51 -4.55 -14.27
C TRP A 191 3.10 -3.53 -15.23
N THR A 192 3.34 -3.93 -16.46
CA THR A 192 3.63 -3.04 -17.59
C THR A 192 2.46 -3.12 -18.56
N PHE A 193 1.80 -2.00 -18.84
CA PHE A 193 0.56 -2.01 -19.60
C PHE A 193 0.37 -0.79 -20.51
N ALA A 194 -0.43 -0.98 -21.55
CA ALA A 194 -1.00 0.05 -22.38
C ALA A 194 -2.47 -0.26 -22.65
N VAL A 195 -3.36 0.71 -22.50
CA VAL A 195 -4.81 0.55 -22.73
C VAL A 195 -5.29 1.65 -23.66
N TYR A 196 -6.02 1.25 -24.70
CA TYR A 196 -6.74 2.14 -25.59
C TYR A 196 -8.24 1.89 -25.45
N THR A 197 -9.01 2.94 -25.15
CA THR A 197 -10.44 2.81 -24.83
C THR A 197 -11.37 2.77 -26.04
N GLY A 198 -10.86 2.97 -27.26
CA GLY A 198 -11.62 2.92 -28.51
C GLY A 198 -12.36 4.21 -28.88
N GLY A 199 -12.76 4.32 -30.15
CA GLY A 199 -13.45 5.48 -30.71
C GLY A 199 -12.50 6.64 -31.09
N PRO A 200 -12.96 7.61 -31.89
CA PRO A 200 -12.13 8.70 -32.41
C PRO A 200 -11.55 9.62 -31.33
N HIS A 201 -12.12 9.63 -30.13
CA HIS A 201 -11.63 10.37 -28.96
C HIS A 201 -11.34 9.44 -27.78
N GLY A 202 -10.95 8.20 -28.05
CA GLY A 202 -10.58 7.23 -27.01
C GLY A 202 -9.45 7.75 -26.13
N ALA A 203 -9.68 7.74 -24.82
CA ALA A 203 -8.62 7.96 -23.85
C ALA A 203 -7.63 6.79 -23.87
N ALA A 204 -6.40 7.06 -23.43
CA ALA A 204 -5.35 6.07 -23.35
C ALA A 204 -4.57 6.13 -22.05
N LEU A 205 -4.10 4.97 -21.61
CA LEU A 205 -3.20 4.84 -20.47
C LEU A 205 -1.97 4.03 -20.86
N ALA A 206 -0.79 4.44 -20.43
CA ALA A 206 0.44 3.65 -20.55
C ALA A 206 1.22 3.74 -19.25
N GLY A 207 1.49 2.60 -18.60
CA GLY A 207 2.04 2.59 -17.25
C GLY A 207 2.91 1.38 -16.91
N ALA A 208 3.80 1.59 -15.95
CA ALA A 208 4.70 0.59 -15.41
C ALA A 208 4.58 0.62 -13.88
N SER A 209 3.50 0.02 -13.37
CA SER A 209 3.21 0.04 -11.94
C SER A 209 4.14 -0.91 -11.19
N PRO A 210 4.90 -0.43 -10.18
CA PRO A 210 5.76 -1.27 -9.37
C PRO A 210 5.00 -2.07 -8.31
N GLN A 211 3.72 -1.74 -8.04
CA GLN A 211 2.98 -2.22 -6.89
C GLN A 211 1.69 -2.94 -7.30
N GLY A 212 1.65 -4.24 -7.01
CA GLY A 212 0.40 -4.99 -6.95
C GLY A 212 -0.40 -4.63 -5.69
N HIS A 213 -1.72 -4.77 -5.74
CA HIS A 213 -2.59 -4.43 -4.61
C HIS A 213 -3.21 -5.69 -3.98
N VAL A 214 -4.16 -6.30 -4.67
CA VAL A 214 -4.87 -7.52 -4.26
C VAL A 214 -4.80 -8.57 -5.37
N THR A 215 -4.54 -9.81 -4.99
CA THR A 215 -4.71 -10.98 -5.85
C THR A 215 -5.65 -12.00 -5.22
N LEU A 216 -6.59 -12.54 -5.98
CA LEU A 216 -7.42 -13.70 -5.63
C LEU A 216 -7.02 -14.85 -6.55
N ARG A 217 -6.49 -15.95 -6.00
CA ARG A 217 -6.20 -17.18 -6.76
C ARG A 217 -6.36 -18.39 -5.86
N ASN A 218 -6.91 -19.49 -6.38
CA ASN A 218 -7.13 -20.74 -5.63
C ASN A 218 -7.88 -20.50 -4.29
N GLY A 219 -8.90 -19.63 -4.31
CA GLY A 219 -9.67 -19.27 -3.11
C GLY A 219 -8.90 -18.48 -2.05
N ARG A 220 -7.71 -17.96 -2.35
CA ARG A 220 -6.89 -17.16 -1.43
C ARG A 220 -6.76 -15.72 -1.89
N VAL A 221 -7.05 -14.79 -0.98
CA VAL A 221 -6.74 -13.36 -1.14
C VAL A 221 -5.35 -13.09 -0.59
N VAL A 222 -4.55 -12.34 -1.34
CA VAL A 222 -3.18 -11.96 -0.95
C VAL A 222 -2.98 -10.48 -1.22
N MET A 223 -2.38 -9.78 -0.25
CA MET A 223 -1.89 -8.41 -0.39
C MET A 223 -0.41 -8.36 -0.04
N ARG A 224 0.30 -7.37 -0.61
CA ARG A 224 1.75 -7.21 -0.45
C ARG A 224 2.09 -5.78 -0.03
N PRO A 225 1.78 -5.41 1.23
CA PRO A 225 2.13 -4.10 1.76
C PRO A 225 3.64 -3.89 1.64
N MET A 226 4.02 -2.79 1.01
CA MET A 226 5.41 -2.41 0.80
C MET A 226 5.66 -0.97 1.26
N CYS A 227 6.75 -0.78 2.01
CA CYS A 227 7.14 0.53 2.50
C CYS A 227 8.65 0.56 2.77
N GLY A 228 9.16 1.77 2.89
CA GLY A 228 10.57 2.07 3.12
C GLY A 228 11.43 1.89 1.88
N THR A 229 12.38 2.79 1.64
CA THR A 229 13.09 2.89 0.35
C THR A 229 14.59 3.08 0.55
N LEU A 230 15.38 2.08 0.14
CA LEU A 230 16.82 2.22 -0.01
C LEU A 230 17.16 2.52 -1.47
N ARG A 231 17.78 3.67 -1.74
CA ARG A 231 18.30 4.00 -3.08
C ARG A 231 19.50 3.11 -3.38
N LEU A 232 19.51 2.48 -4.56
CA LEU A 232 20.63 1.64 -4.98
C LEU A 232 21.74 2.50 -5.59
N PRO A 233 23.02 2.19 -5.33
CA PRO A 233 24.14 2.88 -5.97
C PRO A 233 24.19 2.57 -7.48
N PRO A 234 24.96 3.35 -8.26
CA PRO A 234 25.28 2.99 -9.65
C PRO A 234 25.84 1.56 -9.72
N GLY A 235 25.24 0.71 -10.57
CA GLY A 235 25.56 -0.73 -10.62
C GLY A 235 24.62 -1.64 -9.83
N GLY A 236 23.65 -1.08 -9.08
CA GLY A 236 22.47 -1.79 -8.59
C GLY A 236 22.66 -2.71 -7.38
N ARG A 237 23.85 -2.75 -6.77
CA ARG A 237 24.14 -3.61 -5.60
C ARG A 237 24.49 -2.76 -4.37
N PRO A 238 23.67 -2.75 -3.30
CA PRO A 238 23.98 -2.05 -2.06
C PRO A 238 25.01 -2.85 -1.25
N SER A 239 25.76 -2.18 -0.38
CA SER A 239 26.64 -2.90 0.54
C SER A 239 25.82 -3.57 1.66
N ALA A 240 26.38 -4.61 2.29
CA ALA A 240 25.72 -5.22 3.44
C ALA A 240 25.59 -4.26 4.63
N ALA A 241 26.51 -3.29 4.76
CA ALA A 241 26.43 -2.26 5.78
C ALA A 241 25.23 -1.32 5.53
N ASP A 242 25.01 -0.91 4.27
CA ASP A 242 23.87 -0.07 3.90
C ASP A 242 22.54 -0.79 4.16
N LEU A 243 22.47 -2.08 3.79
CA LEU A 243 21.29 -2.91 4.05
C LEU A 243 21.01 -3.06 5.54
N VAL A 244 22.04 -3.31 6.35
CA VAL A 244 21.88 -3.42 7.81
C VAL A 244 21.49 -2.07 8.41
N ALA A 245 22.06 -0.95 7.97
CA ALA A 245 21.69 0.39 8.43
C ALA A 245 20.23 0.70 8.10
N PHE A 246 19.82 0.46 6.85
CA PHE A 246 18.43 0.59 6.39
C PHE A 246 17.48 -0.30 7.21
N LEU A 247 17.87 -1.55 7.46
CA LEU A 247 17.06 -2.48 8.24
C LEU A 247 17.04 -2.17 9.75
N ARG A 248 18.01 -1.42 10.27
CA ARG A 248 18.03 -0.93 11.67
C ARG A 248 17.25 0.35 11.88
N ASP A 249 16.90 1.05 10.79
CA ASP A 249 16.12 2.27 10.92
C ASP A 249 14.73 1.96 11.50
N GLY A 250 14.48 2.52 12.70
CA GLY A 250 13.22 2.39 13.41
C GLY A 250 12.08 3.06 12.65
N LYS A 251 12.35 4.16 11.93
CA LYS A 251 11.37 4.85 11.09
C LYS A 251 10.82 3.90 10.03
N GLU A 252 11.71 3.27 9.28
CA GLU A 252 11.36 2.37 8.18
C GLU A 252 10.54 1.17 8.67
N SER A 253 10.87 0.68 9.87
CA SER A 253 10.15 -0.45 10.50
C SER A 253 8.74 -0.06 10.95
N GLU A 254 8.60 1.10 11.60
CA GLU A 254 7.32 1.65 12.05
C GLU A 254 6.41 1.97 10.85
N GLU A 255 6.99 2.57 9.81
CA GLU A 255 6.24 2.91 8.60
C GLU A 255 5.73 1.67 7.88
N LEU A 256 6.55 0.62 7.75
CA LEU A 256 6.10 -0.65 7.20
C LEU A 256 5.00 -1.26 8.06
N GLY A 257 5.19 -1.38 9.37
CA GLY A 257 4.21 -1.98 10.26
C GLY A 257 2.84 -1.30 10.19
N ALA A 258 2.82 0.03 10.11
CA ALA A 258 1.58 0.77 9.98
C ALA A 258 0.93 0.66 8.59
N VAL A 259 1.68 0.43 7.49
CA VAL A 259 1.09 0.05 6.19
C VAL A 259 0.48 -1.35 6.29
N VAL A 260 1.20 -2.28 6.90
CA VAL A 260 0.72 -3.65 7.08
C VAL A 260 -0.56 -3.69 7.92
N ASP A 261 -0.68 -2.88 8.97
CA ASP A 261 -1.92 -2.78 9.77
C ASP A 261 -3.11 -2.28 8.95
N ALA A 262 -2.93 -1.24 8.14
CA ALA A 262 -3.99 -0.72 7.29
C ALA A 262 -4.45 -1.77 6.25
N GLU A 263 -3.51 -2.47 5.62
CA GLU A 263 -3.84 -3.54 4.67
C GLU A 263 -4.37 -4.81 5.36
N LEU A 264 -3.96 -5.10 6.60
CA LEU A 264 -4.53 -6.18 7.42
C LEU A 264 -5.99 -5.90 7.76
N ALA A 265 -6.32 -4.65 8.09
CA ALA A 265 -7.69 -4.23 8.31
C ALA A 265 -8.55 -4.42 7.06
N MET A 266 -8.01 -4.06 5.90
CA MET A 266 -8.65 -4.31 4.61
C MET A 266 -8.85 -5.79 4.33
N LEU A 267 -7.81 -6.62 4.50
CA LEU A 267 -7.88 -8.06 4.31
C LEU A 267 -8.95 -8.69 5.20
N CYS A 268 -9.00 -8.33 6.49
CA CYS A 268 -9.99 -8.87 7.44
C CYS A 268 -11.45 -8.52 7.08
N ARG A 269 -11.70 -7.47 6.28
CA ARG A 269 -13.06 -7.14 5.79
C ARG A 269 -13.49 -7.98 4.58
N ILE A 270 -12.52 -8.47 3.79
CA ILE A 270 -12.78 -9.18 2.52
C ILE A 270 -12.48 -10.68 2.59
N SER A 271 -12.14 -11.19 3.78
CA SER A 271 -11.71 -12.57 3.99
C SER A 271 -12.37 -13.20 5.23
N GLU A 272 -12.32 -14.52 5.28
CA GLU A 272 -12.81 -15.32 6.40
C GLU A 272 -11.68 -16.21 6.93
N GLY A 273 -11.35 -16.08 8.21
CA GLY A 273 -10.42 -16.97 8.90
C GLY A 273 -8.98 -16.95 8.34
N ASP A 274 -8.12 -17.79 8.95
CA ASP A 274 -6.71 -18.07 8.57
C ASP A 274 -5.90 -16.92 7.96
N VAL A 275 -5.98 -15.74 8.58
CA VAL A 275 -5.13 -14.62 8.20
C VAL A 275 -3.69 -14.92 8.60
N ARG A 276 -2.79 -14.79 7.64
CA ARG A 276 -1.36 -15.08 7.80
C ARG A 276 -0.51 -13.91 7.33
N LEU A 277 0.45 -13.52 8.15
CA LEU A 277 1.49 -12.54 7.89
C LEU A 277 2.83 -13.24 7.66
N GLU A 278 3.50 -12.92 6.55
CA GLU A 278 4.86 -13.34 6.24
C GLU A 278 5.73 -12.12 5.92
N GLY A 279 6.96 -12.08 6.42
CA GLY A 279 7.89 -10.97 6.20
C GLY A 279 8.41 -10.37 7.51
N PRO A 280 9.16 -9.26 7.45
CA PRO A 280 9.50 -8.52 6.24
C PRO A 280 10.54 -9.24 5.36
N ARG A 281 10.56 -8.89 4.07
CA ARG A 281 11.57 -9.30 3.08
C ARG A 281 12.07 -8.08 2.31
N LEU A 282 13.27 -8.18 1.76
CA LEU A 282 13.82 -7.17 0.86
C LEU A 282 13.27 -7.39 -0.55
N ARG A 283 12.71 -6.34 -1.15
CA ARG A 283 12.13 -6.34 -2.49
C ARG A 283 12.94 -5.43 -3.43
N PRO A 284 13.83 -5.98 -4.26
CA PRO A 284 14.56 -5.18 -5.24
C PRO A 284 13.62 -4.72 -6.37
N LEU A 285 13.67 -3.42 -6.69
CA LEU A 285 13.14 -2.82 -7.90
C LEU A 285 14.30 -2.25 -8.73
N ALA A 286 14.03 -1.67 -9.91
CA ALA A 286 15.09 -1.22 -10.84
C ALA A 286 16.15 -0.29 -10.25
N ARG A 287 15.76 0.66 -9.38
CA ARG A 287 16.65 1.70 -8.82
C ARG A 287 16.64 1.77 -7.30
N VAL A 288 15.73 1.04 -6.68
CA VAL A 288 15.48 1.10 -5.24
C VAL A 288 15.21 -0.29 -4.72
N LEU A 289 15.39 -0.45 -3.42
CA LEU A 289 15.01 -1.64 -2.69
C LEU A 289 13.99 -1.24 -1.63
N HIS A 290 12.90 -2.00 -1.52
CA HIS A 290 11.88 -1.81 -0.50
C HIS A 290 11.90 -2.92 0.55
N THR A 291 11.25 -2.67 1.69
CA THR A 291 10.77 -3.76 2.54
C THR A 291 9.32 -4.08 2.24
N GLU A 292 8.99 -5.37 2.18
CA GLU A 292 7.63 -5.85 1.94
C GLU A 292 7.24 -6.94 2.94
N CYS A 293 5.95 -6.99 3.24
CA CYS A 293 5.30 -8.13 3.87
C CYS A 293 4.28 -8.72 2.91
N ARG A 294 3.85 -9.95 3.19
CA ARG A 294 2.76 -10.62 2.52
C ARG A 294 1.71 -10.96 3.56
N ILE A 295 0.49 -10.49 3.36
CA ILE A 295 -0.67 -10.90 4.15
C ILE A 295 -1.62 -11.72 3.26
N SER A 296 -2.18 -12.79 3.80
CA SER A 296 -3.09 -13.64 3.03
C SER A 296 -4.14 -14.30 3.91
N ALA A 297 -5.29 -14.60 3.32
CA ALA A 297 -6.40 -15.26 4.00
C ALA A 297 -7.26 -16.01 2.98
N THR A 298 -8.19 -16.83 3.46
CA THR A 298 -9.20 -17.46 2.60
C THR A 298 -10.20 -16.40 2.14
N ALA A 299 -10.50 -16.38 0.85
CA ALA A 299 -11.48 -15.48 0.28
C ALA A 299 -12.88 -15.79 0.83
N ALA A 300 -13.60 -14.75 1.26
CA ALA A 300 -15.00 -14.86 1.68
C ALA A 300 -15.97 -14.32 0.63
N LEU A 301 -15.43 -13.62 -0.37
CA LEU A 301 -16.18 -12.81 -1.31
C LEU A 301 -15.77 -13.14 -2.75
N PRO A 302 -16.70 -13.02 -3.71
CA PRO A 302 -16.36 -13.03 -5.14
C PRO A 302 -15.37 -11.92 -5.50
N ALA A 303 -14.58 -12.10 -6.55
CA ALA A 303 -13.51 -11.21 -7.03
C ALA A 303 -13.93 -9.73 -7.06
N ARG A 304 -15.09 -9.40 -7.61
CA ARG A 304 -15.60 -8.01 -7.67
C ARG A 304 -15.92 -7.40 -6.30
N HIS A 305 -16.37 -8.21 -5.35
CA HIS A 305 -16.65 -7.78 -3.97
C HIS A 305 -15.35 -7.68 -3.16
N THR A 306 -14.40 -8.60 -3.37
CA THR A 306 -13.03 -8.48 -2.85
C THR A 306 -12.37 -7.18 -3.35
N LEU A 307 -12.54 -6.85 -4.63
CA LEU A 307 -12.05 -5.61 -5.21
C LEU A 307 -12.71 -4.38 -4.58
N ALA A 308 -14.04 -4.36 -4.47
CA ALA A 308 -14.78 -3.25 -3.85
C ALA A 308 -14.39 -3.03 -2.37
N GLY A 309 -14.23 -4.12 -1.60
CA GLY A 309 -13.83 -4.03 -0.19
C GLY A 309 -12.36 -3.64 0.02
N SER A 310 -11.56 -3.63 -1.04
CA SER A 310 -10.13 -3.29 -1.00
C SER A 310 -9.77 -1.93 -1.60
N LEU A 311 -10.73 -1.10 -2.00
CA LEU A 311 -10.45 0.24 -2.53
C LEU A 311 -9.90 1.13 -1.40
N PHE A 312 -8.69 1.67 -1.44
CA PHE A 312 -7.55 1.44 -2.34
C PHE A 312 -6.29 1.20 -1.50
N ALA A 313 -5.15 0.95 -2.13
CA ALA A 313 -3.87 0.75 -1.43
C ALA A 313 -3.55 1.91 -0.49
N ALA A 314 -3.23 1.61 0.77
CA ALA A 314 -2.88 2.63 1.77
C ALA A 314 -1.63 3.42 1.35
N THR A 315 -0.71 2.82 0.60
CA THR A 315 0.48 3.48 0.05
C THR A 315 0.18 4.57 -0.97
N ALA A 316 -0.99 4.54 -1.61
CA ALA A 316 -1.45 5.54 -2.59
C ALA A 316 -2.34 6.63 -1.98
N VAL A 317 -2.70 6.48 -0.70
CA VAL A 317 -3.65 7.36 0.00
C VAL A 317 -3.03 7.90 1.27
N GLY A 318 -2.78 7.03 2.25
CA GLY A 318 -2.32 7.41 3.58
C GLY A 318 -2.95 6.58 4.69
N ARG A 319 -2.64 6.96 5.92
CA ARG A 319 -3.16 6.36 7.16
C ARG A 319 -3.22 7.40 8.30
N PRO A 320 -4.21 7.33 9.21
CA PRO A 320 -5.43 6.50 9.14
C PRO A 320 -6.21 6.75 7.85
N PHE A 321 -6.73 5.68 7.21
CA PHE A 321 -7.11 5.72 5.80
C PHE A 321 -8.21 6.76 5.51
N ALA A 322 -9.25 6.78 6.34
CA ALA A 322 -10.35 7.74 6.19
C ALA A 322 -9.86 9.19 6.38
N ASP A 323 -9.00 9.43 7.37
CA ASP A 323 -8.47 10.77 7.65
C ASP A 323 -7.62 11.28 6.48
N ALA A 324 -6.76 10.42 5.91
CA ALA A 324 -6.00 10.73 4.71
C ALA A 324 -6.90 11.08 3.51
N CYS A 325 -8.01 10.35 3.31
CA CYS A 325 -9.00 10.68 2.28
C CYS A 325 -9.59 12.09 2.50
N ARG A 326 -9.96 12.43 3.75
CA ARG A 326 -10.49 13.78 4.06
C ARG A 326 -9.47 14.88 3.77
N VAL A 327 -8.20 14.65 4.10
CA VAL A 327 -7.12 15.62 3.83
C VAL A 327 -6.92 15.79 2.33
N ILE A 328 -6.83 14.70 1.59
CA ILE A 328 -6.71 14.72 0.11
C ILE A 328 -7.86 15.52 -0.49
N ALA A 329 -9.11 15.25 -0.09
CA ALA A 329 -10.29 15.94 -0.60
C ALA A 329 -10.39 17.43 -0.21
N ARG A 330 -9.67 17.89 0.82
CA ARG A 330 -9.61 19.31 1.19
C ARG A 330 -8.45 20.05 0.53
N ARG A 331 -7.35 19.35 0.25
CA ARG A 331 -6.04 19.96 -0.04
C ARG A 331 -5.60 19.79 -1.48
N GLU A 332 -6.08 18.76 -2.18
CA GLU A 332 -5.88 18.68 -3.62
C GLU A 332 -6.93 19.53 -4.35
N PRO A 333 -6.54 20.30 -5.38
CA PRO A 333 -7.45 21.24 -6.04
C PRO A 333 -8.46 20.56 -6.98
N THR A 334 -8.23 19.30 -7.36
CA THR A 334 -9.05 18.56 -8.34
C THR A 334 -9.19 17.09 -7.93
N GLY A 335 -9.95 16.30 -8.68
CA GLY A 335 -9.95 14.84 -8.56
C GLY A 335 -8.78 14.15 -9.27
N ARG A 336 -8.43 12.96 -8.78
CA ARG A 336 -7.22 12.21 -9.16
C ARG A 336 -7.33 11.51 -10.52
N GLY A 337 -8.51 11.41 -11.11
CA GLY A 337 -8.76 10.54 -12.24
C GLY A 337 -8.44 9.10 -11.88
N TYR A 338 -7.56 8.46 -12.65
CA TYR A 338 -7.10 7.11 -12.36
C TYR A 338 -5.91 7.04 -11.38
N TYR A 339 -5.26 8.16 -11.06
CA TYR A 339 -4.11 8.16 -10.15
C TYR A 339 -4.48 7.64 -8.76
N GLY A 340 -3.72 6.66 -8.27
CA GLY A 340 -3.99 5.98 -7.00
C GLY A 340 -5.20 5.03 -7.02
N GLY A 341 -5.88 4.91 -8.17
CA GLY A 341 -6.87 3.89 -8.44
C GLY A 341 -6.25 2.53 -8.79
N LEU A 342 -7.00 1.66 -9.46
CA LEU A 342 -6.55 0.30 -9.81
C LEU A 342 -6.77 -0.03 -11.28
N ILE A 343 -5.84 -0.79 -11.84
CA ILE A 343 -6.12 -1.65 -13.00
C ILE A 343 -6.31 -3.07 -12.49
N ALA A 344 -7.38 -3.72 -12.93
CA ALA A 344 -7.78 -5.04 -12.45
C ALA A 344 -8.03 -6.00 -13.60
N LEU A 345 -7.54 -7.23 -13.48
CA LEU A 345 -7.82 -8.34 -14.40
C LEU A 345 -8.62 -9.39 -13.64
N LEU A 346 -9.84 -9.64 -14.10
CA LEU A 346 -10.75 -10.64 -13.56
C LEU A 346 -10.86 -11.81 -14.53
N GLY A 347 -10.87 -13.01 -13.97
CA GLY A 347 -10.84 -14.25 -14.72
C GLY A 347 -11.40 -15.42 -13.95
N HIS A 348 -11.18 -16.62 -14.49
CA HIS A 348 -11.35 -17.87 -13.77
C HIS A 348 -10.09 -18.73 -13.90
N ASP A 349 -9.84 -19.63 -12.95
CA ASP A 349 -8.86 -20.70 -13.11
C ASP A 349 -9.43 -21.85 -13.96
N ASP A 350 -8.62 -22.90 -14.21
CA ASP A 350 -9.02 -24.08 -14.98
C ASP A 350 -10.18 -24.86 -14.35
N ALA A 351 -10.37 -24.74 -13.03
CA ALA A 351 -11.45 -25.35 -12.28
C ALA A 351 -12.73 -24.46 -12.25
N GLY A 352 -12.68 -23.28 -12.87
CA GLY A 352 -13.79 -22.34 -12.92
C GLY A 352 -13.94 -21.47 -11.68
N ASN A 353 -12.96 -21.42 -10.78
CA ASN A 353 -12.99 -20.51 -9.63
C ASN A 353 -12.58 -19.10 -10.06
N GLU A 354 -13.21 -18.07 -9.50
CA GLU A 354 -12.88 -16.67 -9.82
C GLU A 354 -11.42 -16.33 -9.44
N GLU A 355 -10.75 -15.61 -10.35
CA GLU A 355 -9.42 -15.03 -10.14
C GLU A 355 -9.43 -13.50 -10.25
N LEU A 356 -8.54 -12.85 -9.49
CA LEU A 356 -8.30 -11.41 -9.52
C LEU A 356 -6.79 -11.13 -9.47
N ASP A 357 -6.36 -10.18 -10.27
CA ASP A 357 -5.01 -9.60 -10.20
C ASP A 357 -5.11 -8.09 -10.41
N THR A 358 -4.48 -7.31 -9.55
CA THR A 358 -4.61 -5.85 -9.57
C THR A 358 -3.28 -5.14 -9.35
N ALA A 359 -3.12 -3.99 -10.00
CA ALA A 359 -2.01 -3.08 -9.80
C ALA A 359 -2.51 -1.67 -9.51
N VAL A 360 -1.76 -0.94 -8.66
CA VAL A 360 -2.04 0.46 -8.35
C VAL A 360 -1.68 1.33 -9.55
N LEU A 361 -2.57 2.24 -9.95
CA LEU A 361 -2.34 3.16 -11.07
C LEU A 361 -1.46 4.34 -10.63
N ILE A 362 -0.16 4.06 -10.55
CA ILE A 362 0.95 5.00 -10.38
C ILE A 362 1.96 4.78 -11.51
N ARG A 363 2.86 5.74 -11.75
CA ARG A 363 3.81 5.70 -12.88
C ARG A 363 3.10 5.41 -14.21
N THR A 364 2.02 6.15 -14.45
CA THR A 364 1.09 5.95 -15.56
C THR A 364 0.83 7.28 -16.26
N PHE A 365 1.03 7.30 -17.57
CA PHE A 365 0.58 8.38 -18.43
C PHE A 365 -0.90 8.20 -18.74
N GLU A 366 -1.69 9.23 -18.50
CA GLU A 366 -3.09 9.32 -18.96
C GLU A 366 -3.14 10.32 -20.12
N VAL A 367 -3.68 9.92 -21.27
CA VAL A 367 -3.88 10.79 -22.43
C VAL A 367 -5.37 10.91 -22.70
N SER A 368 -5.87 12.14 -22.66
CA SER A 368 -7.27 12.41 -22.99
C SER A 368 -7.53 12.24 -24.48
N GLY A 369 -8.80 12.07 -24.87
CA GLY A 369 -9.24 12.07 -26.27
C GLY A 369 -8.97 13.38 -27.04
N GLN A 370 -8.45 14.39 -26.35
CA GLN A 370 -8.03 15.65 -26.96
C GLN A 370 -6.50 15.76 -27.06
N GLY A 371 -5.72 14.78 -26.59
CA GLY A 371 -4.25 14.81 -26.63
C GLY A 371 -3.59 15.53 -25.45
N ARG A 372 -4.31 15.76 -24.34
CA ARG A 372 -3.70 16.23 -23.08
C ARG A 372 -3.10 15.04 -22.35
N LEU A 373 -1.78 15.03 -22.17
CA LEU A 373 -1.09 14.07 -21.32
C LEU A 373 -1.06 14.57 -19.88
N LYS A 374 -1.30 13.66 -18.94
CA LYS A 374 -1.14 13.84 -17.51
C LYS A 374 -0.29 12.70 -16.94
N LEU A 375 0.73 13.02 -16.16
CA LEU A 375 1.48 12.11 -15.32
C LEU A 375 1.40 12.63 -13.88
N SER A 376 0.56 12.00 -13.07
CA SER A 376 0.43 12.31 -11.66
C SER A 376 1.53 11.61 -10.85
N VAL A 377 2.19 12.36 -9.97
CA VAL A 377 3.18 11.85 -9.01
C VAL A 377 2.88 12.43 -7.64
N GLY A 378 3.37 11.79 -6.59
CA GLY A 378 3.16 12.25 -5.23
C GLY A 378 4.22 11.76 -4.27
N ALA A 379 4.26 12.40 -3.11
CA ALA A 379 5.10 12.04 -1.98
C ALA A 379 4.22 11.76 -0.76
N THR A 380 4.62 10.77 0.03
CA THR A 380 3.93 10.42 1.26
C THR A 380 4.49 11.28 2.38
N LEU A 381 3.70 12.25 2.81
CA LEU A 381 4.03 13.12 3.92
C LEU A 381 3.81 12.36 5.23
N GLY A 382 4.78 12.40 6.13
CA GLY A 382 4.64 11.92 7.50
C GLY A 382 5.24 12.92 8.50
N PRO A 383 5.17 12.65 9.81
CA PRO A 383 5.53 13.63 10.85
C PRO A 383 6.97 14.16 10.81
N ARG A 384 7.85 13.54 10.02
CA ARG A 384 9.27 13.90 9.84
C ARG A 384 9.62 14.28 8.40
N SER A 385 8.61 14.52 7.55
CA SER A 385 8.84 14.95 6.17
C SER A 385 9.40 16.37 6.11
N VAL A 386 10.26 16.61 5.11
CA VAL A 386 10.87 17.92 4.84
C VAL A 386 10.45 18.38 3.46
N ALA A 387 9.84 19.56 3.35
CA ALA A 387 9.23 20.03 2.10
C ALA A 387 10.15 19.99 0.88
N ALA A 388 11.42 20.39 1.04
CA ALA A 388 12.42 20.35 -0.04
C ALA A 388 12.69 18.92 -0.53
N ASP A 389 12.79 17.96 0.40
CA ASP A 389 13.05 16.55 0.07
C ASP A 389 11.87 15.90 -0.65
N GLU A 390 10.65 16.16 -0.18
CA GLU A 390 9.42 15.63 -0.80
C GLU A 390 9.17 16.22 -2.19
N THR A 391 9.51 17.49 -2.38
CA THR A 391 9.46 18.17 -3.69
C THR A 391 10.48 17.57 -4.65
N ALA A 392 11.71 17.35 -4.19
CA ALA A 392 12.76 16.69 -4.98
C ALA A 392 12.38 15.25 -5.33
N GLU A 393 11.72 14.52 -4.42
CA GLU A 393 11.25 13.17 -4.64
C GLU A 393 10.19 13.09 -5.75
N THR A 394 9.18 13.97 -5.71
CA THR A 394 8.16 13.99 -6.77
C THR A 394 8.76 14.34 -8.14
N ARG A 395 9.72 15.26 -8.19
CA ARG A 395 10.46 15.57 -9.42
C ARG A 395 11.24 14.37 -9.93
N ALA A 396 11.95 13.65 -9.05
CA ALA A 396 12.70 12.45 -9.44
C ALA A 396 11.78 11.34 -9.97
N LYS A 397 10.62 11.12 -9.31
CA LYS A 397 9.59 10.17 -9.76
C LYS A 397 9.05 10.51 -11.15
N ALA A 398 8.79 11.80 -11.44
CA ALA A 398 8.33 12.22 -12.76
C ALA A 398 9.43 12.14 -13.80
N SER A 399 10.63 12.65 -13.50
CA SER A 399 11.76 12.71 -14.43
C SER A 399 12.18 11.34 -14.95
N ALA A 400 12.05 10.28 -14.14
CA ALA A 400 12.32 8.91 -14.56
C ALA A 400 11.49 8.50 -15.79
N LEU A 401 10.23 8.94 -15.85
CA LEU A 401 9.31 8.63 -16.94
C LEU A 401 9.32 9.71 -18.04
N VAL A 402 9.36 10.99 -17.65
CA VAL A 402 9.35 12.13 -18.58
C VAL A 402 10.62 12.16 -19.44
N SER A 403 11.78 11.75 -18.90
CA SER A 403 13.02 11.65 -19.70
C SER A 403 12.91 10.64 -20.85
N ALA A 404 12.04 9.64 -20.74
CA ALA A 404 11.74 8.75 -21.86
C ALA A 404 10.97 9.47 -22.98
N LEU A 405 10.22 10.52 -22.63
CA LEU A 405 9.39 11.31 -23.53
C LEU A 405 10.10 12.53 -24.11
N ALA A 406 11.12 13.06 -23.45
CA ALA A 406 11.94 14.15 -23.98
C ALA A 406 12.81 13.68 -25.16
N SER A 407 12.98 14.55 -26.16
CA SER A 407 13.73 14.25 -27.38
C SER A 407 15.22 14.00 -27.09
N GLY A 408 15.66 12.75 -27.23
CA GLY A 408 17.05 12.31 -27.00
C GLY A 408 17.14 11.01 -26.19
N GLY A 409 16.76 9.88 -26.80
CA GLY A 409 17.09 8.57 -26.22
C GLY A 409 18.61 8.44 -26.00
N PRO A 410 19.07 7.61 -25.05
CA PRO A 410 20.49 7.48 -24.76
C PRO A 410 21.23 7.04 -26.03
N THR A 411 22.08 7.92 -26.55
CA THR A 411 23.05 7.58 -27.58
C THR A 411 24.02 6.57 -26.99
N ALA A 412 24.04 5.36 -27.53
CA ALA A 412 25.11 4.41 -27.28
C ALA A 412 26.44 5.04 -27.73
N GLY A 413 27.37 5.24 -26.80
CA GLY A 413 28.77 5.60 -27.07
C GLY A 413 29.08 7.10 -26.95
N GLY A 414 29.86 7.45 -25.92
CA GLY A 414 30.47 8.77 -25.75
C GLY A 414 30.85 9.03 -24.30
N GLY A 415 32.07 8.67 -23.92
CA GLY A 415 32.59 8.91 -22.57
C GLY A 415 32.62 10.41 -22.23
N ALA A 416 31.92 10.79 -21.17
CA ALA A 416 32.05 12.11 -20.57
C ALA A 416 33.24 12.10 -19.61
N GLY A 417 34.40 12.50 -20.13
CA GLY A 417 35.52 12.95 -19.31
C GLY A 417 35.31 14.41 -18.87
N GLY A 418 35.78 14.71 -17.67
CA GLY A 418 36.22 16.05 -17.26
C GLY A 418 35.14 17.02 -16.80
N HIS A 419 34.98 17.17 -15.48
CA HIS A 419 35.42 18.40 -14.80
C HIS A 419 35.39 18.22 -13.29
N ALA A 420 36.59 18.14 -12.70
CA ALA A 420 36.85 18.35 -11.30
C ALA A 420 37.61 19.67 -11.14
N GLN A 421 37.14 20.54 -10.25
CA GLN A 421 37.97 21.20 -9.22
C GLN A 421 37.17 22.29 -8.49
N ALA A 422 37.09 22.17 -7.15
CA ALA A 422 37.74 23.10 -6.22
C ALA A 422 37.39 22.70 -4.78
N GLY A 423 38.40 22.56 -3.92
CA GLY A 423 38.21 22.29 -2.50
C GLY A 423 39.49 21.79 -1.82
N ARG A 424 40.41 22.71 -1.54
CA ARG A 424 41.68 22.46 -0.84
C ARG A 424 41.45 22.14 0.64
N GLY A 425 42.15 21.16 1.18
CA GLY A 425 42.29 20.91 2.61
C GLY A 425 43.47 19.99 2.90
N ARG A 426 44.56 20.55 3.42
CA ARG A 426 45.81 19.88 3.81
C ARG A 426 45.62 19.01 5.08
N ALA A 427 46.30 17.87 5.13
CA ALA A 427 46.79 17.25 6.36
C ALA A 427 48.17 16.59 6.09
N PRO A 428 49.07 16.49 7.09
CA PRO A 428 50.52 16.39 6.87
C PRO A 428 51.06 14.95 6.81
N GLU A 429 52.29 14.88 6.29
CA GLU A 429 53.17 13.73 6.16
C GLU A 429 53.57 13.07 7.49
N ALA A 430 53.78 11.76 7.45
CA ALA A 430 54.72 11.06 8.31
C ALA A 430 55.39 9.91 7.55
N ALA A 431 56.71 9.84 7.72
CA ALA A 431 57.69 9.07 7.00
C ALA A 431 57.75 7.57 7.35
N GLY A 432 58.43 6.78 6.50
CA GLY A 432 59.30 5.72 6.99
C GLY A 432 59.33 4.38 6.23
N GLY A 433 60.31 4.23 5.33
CA GLY A 433 61.15 3.01 5.31
C GLY A 433 60.91 1.96 4.20
N PRO A 434 61.93 1.51 3.43
CA PRO A 434 61.77 0.71 2.22
C PRO A 434 62.34 -0.73 2.29
N ALA A 435 62.33 -1.38 1.10
CA ALA A 435 63.11 -2.56 0.67
C ALA A 435 62.42 -3.92 0.91
N THR A 436 62.45 -4.96 0.06
CA THR A 436 63.30 -5.43 -1.07
C THR A 436 62.45 -6.43 -1.90
N GLY A 437 62.55 -6.49 -3.24
CA GLY A 437 63.39 -7.46 -3.97
C GLY A 437 62.51 -8.49 -4.71
N GLU A 438 62.37 -8.41 -6.03
CA GLU A 438 63.05 -9.22 -7.07
C GLU A 438 62.15 -10.31 -7.69
N GLY A 439 62.25 -10.50 -9.01
CA GLY A 439 61.78 -11.72 -9.70
C GLY A 439 60.97 -11.49 -10.99
N GLY A 440 61.67 -11.32 -12.12
CA GLY A 440 61.08 -11.09 -13.44
C GLY A 440 60.51 -12.32 -14.16
N GLY A 441 59.82 -12.07 -15.27
CA GLY A 441 59.41 -13.09 -16.25
C GLY A 441 58.39 -12.59 -17.28
N VAL A 442 58.87 -12.27 -18.48
CA VAL A 442 58.11 -12.13 -19.76
C VAL A 442 58.84 -13.10 -20.71
N PRO A 443 58.21 -13.91 -21.61
CA PRO A 443 57.25 -13.48 -22.62
C PRO A 443 56.16 -14.50 -23.05
N GLY A 444 55.20 -14.06 -23.88
CA GLY A 444 54.38 -15.00 -24.66
C GLY A 444 53.10 -14.41 -25.26
N ASP A 445 53.24 -13.68 -26.37
CA ASP A 445 52.14 -13.28 -27.26
C ASP A 445 51.50 -14.51 -27.93
N ARG A 446 50.19 -14.73 -27.71
CA ARG A 446 49.32 -15.53 -28.57
C ARG A 446 47.90 -14.96 -28.57
N THR A 447 47.63 -14.17 -29.60
CA THR A 447 46.30 -13.86 -30.14
C THR A 447 45.33 -15.04 -30.09
N ARG A 448 44.20 -14.87 -29.38
CA ARG A 448 42.93 -15.56 -29.67
C ARG A 448 41.76 -14.60 -29.51
N HIS A 449 41.08 -14.36 -30.62
CA HIS A 449 39.71 -13.89 -30.67
C HIS A 449 38.85 -14.74 -29.72
N GLN A 450 38.31 -14.12 -28.66
CA GLN A 450 37.18 -14.66 -27.93
C GLN A 450 36.05 -13.65 -27.95
N GLN A 451 34.96 -14.12 -28.56
CA GLN A 451 33.63 -13.54 -28.57
C GLN A 451 33.27 -13.04 -27.17
N ALA A 452 33.05 -11.74 -27.04
CA ALA A 452 32.41 -11.14 -25.89
C ALA A 452 30.95 -11.61 -25.88
N SER A 453 30.71 -12.76 -25.24
CA SER A 453 29.37 -13.14 -24.81
C SER A 453 28.94 -12.11 -23.75
N GLY A 454 28.00 -11.26 -24.14
CA GLY A 454 27.34 -10.33 -23.23
C GLY A 454 26.64 -11.11 -22.13
N ARG A 455 27.31 -11.26 -20.98
CA ARG A 455 26.65 -11.64 -19.74
C ARG A 455 25.70 -10.50 -19.36
N GLN A 456 24.41 -10.73 -19.54
CA GLN A 456 23.34 -9.96 -18.92
C GLN A 456 23.60 -9.84 -17.40
N PRO A 457 23.21 -8.72 -16.76
CA PRO A 457 23.26 -8.60 -15.31
C PRO A 457 22.36 -9.67 -14.70
N THR A 458 22.96 -10.51 -13.85
CA THR A 458 22.26 -11.55 -13.10
C THR A 458 21.22 -10.93 -12.16
N SER A 459 20.02 -11.52 -12.18
CA SER A 459 18.85 -11.18 -11.35
C SER A 459 19.20 -11.05 -9.85
N PRO A 460 18.58 -10.12 -9.10
CA PRO A 460 18.77 -9.93 -7.66
C PRO A 460 18.13 -11.03 -6.78
N ALA A 461 17.73 -12.16 -7.37
CA ALA A 461 17.28 -13.36 -6.67
C ALA A 461 18.46 -14.20 -6.15
N ASP A 462 19.40 -13.61 -5.43
CA ASP A 462 20.48 -14.34 -4.74
C ASP A 462 19.97 -14.85 -3.37
N PRO A 463 19.90 -16.18 -3.12
CA PRO A 463 19.35 -16.74 -1.87
C PRO A 463 20.26 -16.57 -0.64
N ALA A 464 21.46 -16.01 -0.77
CA ALA A 464 22.38 -15.84 0.36
C ALA A 464 22.62 -14.37 0.68
N TRP A 465 21.60 -13.68 1.21
CA TRP A 465 21.88 -12.47 1.98
C TRP A 465 22.91 -12.82 3.05
N ARG A 466 23.94 -11.97 3.20
CA ARG A 466 24.96 -12.20 4.22
C ARG A 466 24.29 -12.45 5.58
N PRO A 467 24.85 -13.31 6.45
CA PRO A 467 24.25 -13.63 7.75
C PRO A 467 23.81 -12.41 8.56
N SER A 468 24.53 -11.29 8.45
CA SER A 468 24.18 -10.01 9.10
C SER A 468 22.85 -9.41 8.64
N VAL A 469 22.52 -9.50 7.35
CA VAL A 469 21.25 -9.00 6.78
C VAL A 469 20.10 -9.92 7.17
N THR A 470 20.30 -11.24 7.07
CA THR A 470 19.31 -12.24 7.50
C THR A 470 18.97 -12.08 8.98
N ALA A 471 19.98 -11.91 9.84
CA ALA A 471 19.80 -11.69 11.27
C ALA A 471 19.02 -10.40 11.59
N GLU A 472 19.12 -9.36 10.76
CA GLU A 472 18.31 -8.14 10.94
C GLU A 472 16.86 -8.33 10.47
N LEU A 473 16.65 -9.05 9.36
CA LEU A 473 15.30 -9.45 8.94
C LEU A 473 14.60 -10.34 9.98
N ASP A 474 15.34 -11.25 10.63
CA ASP A 474 14.84 -12.08 11.72
C ASP A 474 14.51 -11.24 12.96
N ARG A 475 15.33 -10.24 13.29
CA ARG A 475 15.02 -9.28 14.37
C ARG A 475 13.76 -8.48 14.07
N ARG A 476 13.55 -8.03 12.84
CA ARG A 476 12.28 -7.38 12.44
C ARG A 476 11.09 -8.33 12.53
N ARG A 477 11.25 -9.59 12.09
CA ARG A 477 10.21 -10.65 12.23
C ARG A 477 9.79 -10.87 13.68
N ALA A 478 10.75 -10.91 14.60
CA ALA A 478 10.49 -11.10 16.03
C ALA A 478 9.70 -9.95 16.67
N ARG A 479 9.73 -8.76 16.06
CA ARG A 479 8.94 -7.59 16.47
C ARG A 479 7.54 -7.54 15.85
N LEU A 480 7.13 -8.52 15.06
CA LEU A 480 5.77 -8.61 14.53
C LEU A 480 4.91 -9.56 15.38
N SER A 481 3.59 -9.38 15.32
CA SER A 481 2.63 -10.21 16.05
C SER A 481 2.83 -11.70 15.78
N ALA A 482 3.11 -12.46 16.83
CA ALA A 482 3.27 -13.91 16.72
C ALA A 482 1.95 -14.58 16.31
N TYR A 483 0.81 -13.98 16.67
CA TYR A 483 -0.52 -14.49 16.32
C TYR A 483 -0.74 -14.54 14.81
N TRP A 484 -0.42 -13.46 14.09
CA TRP A 484 -0.59 -13.39 12.64
C TRP A 484 0.47 -14.19 11.87
N GLN A 485 1.64 -14.44 12.47
CA GLN A 485 2.72 -15.21 11.82
C GLN A 485 2.50 -16.74 11.89
N ARG A 486 1.81 -17.23 12.93
CA ARG A 486 1.62 -18.66 13.15
C ARG A 486 0.53 -19.22 12.22
N PRO A 487 0.82 -20.27 11.44
CA PRO A 487 -0.21 -20.94 10.66
C PRO A 487 -1.24 -21.57 11.59
N ARG A 488 -2.53 -21.40 11.28
CA ARG A 488 -3.60 -22.08 12.02
C ARG A 488 -3.67 -23.51 11.51
N ARG A 489 -3.74 -24.49 12.42
CA ARG A 489 -3.88 -25.89 12.00
C ARG A 489 -5.24 -26.07 11.32
N PRO A 490 -5.30 -26.60 10.09
CA PRO A 490 -6.56 -26.93 9.44
C PRO A 490 -7.39 -27.85 10.35
N GLY A 491 -8.66 -27.51 10.58
CA GLY A 491 -9.57 -28.29 11.42
C GLY A 491 -9.43 -28.11 12.94
N SER A 492 -8.39 -27.42 13.45
CA SER A 492 -8.33 -27.10 14.88
C SER A 492 -9.28 -25.95 15.20
N ARG A 493 -10.39 -26.23 15.88
CA ARG A 493 -11.25 -25.20 16.46
C ARG A 493 -10.82 -24.94 17.90
N PRO A 494 -10.59 -23.68 18.30
CA PRO A 494 -10.40 -23.37 19.71
C PRO A 494 -11.63 -23.83 20.51
N ALA A 495 -11.43 -24.10 21.81
CA ALA A 495 -12.56 -24.35 22.70
C ALA A 495 -13.56 -23.19 22.63
N PRO A 496 -14.88 -23.47 22.55
CA PRO A 496 -15.89 -22.41 22.52
C PRO A 496 -15.74 -21.49 23.74
N ARG A 497 -15.83 -20.19 23.50
CA ARG A 497 -15.80 -19.16 24.54
C ARG A 497 -17.05 -18.29 24.48
N PRO A 498 -17.37 -17.55 25.56
CA PRO A 498 -18.54 -16.66 25.57
C PRO A 498 -18.58 -15.75 24.34
N PRO A 499 -19.78 -15.54 23.76
CA PRO A 499 -19.94 -14.69 22.59
C PRO A 499 -19.58 -13.23 22.92
N VAL A 500 -19.19 -12.49 21.90
CA VAL A 500 -18.84 -11.08 21.97
C VAL A 500 -19.74 -10.27 21.06
N LEU A 501 -20.32 -9.21 21.63
CA LEU A 501 -20.81 -8.06 20.88
C LEU A 501 -19.65 -7.08 20.72
N LEU A 502 -19.09 -6.99 19.51
CA LEU A 502 -18.05 -6.02 19.18
C LEU A 502 -18.71 -4.76 18.59
N VAL A 503 -18.52 -3.64 19.27
CA VAL A 503 -19.09 -2.36 18.88
C VAL A 503 -18.06 -1.57 18.07
N ASP A 504 -18.35 -1.31 16.80
CA ASP A 504 -17.49 -0.55 15.89
C ASP A 504 -17.65 0.96 16.13
N THR A 505 -16.61 1.59 16.68
CA THR A 505 -16.59 3.04 16.96
C THR A 505 -16.10 3.88 15.76
N GLY A 506 -15.97 3.25 14.59
CA GLY A 506 -15.58 3.89 13.33
C GLY A 506 -14.09 3.78 13.01
N GLY A 507 -13.38 2.83 13.62
CA GLY A 507 -11.98 2.50 13.33
C GLY A 507 -11.85 1.33 12.36
N GLU A 508 -10.91 1.39 11.44
CA GLU A 508 -10.63 0.25 10.54
C GLU A 508 -10.08 -0.96 11.31
N GLU A 509 -9.49 -0.73 12.48
CA GLU A 509 -8.89 -1.72 13.37
C GLU A 509 -9.92 -2.63 14.07
N THR A 510 -11.22 -2.32 13.95
CA THR A 510 -12.30 -3.19 14.39
C THR A 510 -12.28 -4.54 13.64
N ALA A 511 -11.96 -4.55 12.34
CA ALA A 511 -11.99 -5.79 11.55
C ALA A 511 -10.89 -6.80 11.96
N PRO A 512 -9.61 -6.40 12.14
CA PRO A 512 -8.59 -7.28 12.72
C PRO A 512 -8.93 -7.75 14.13
N LEU A 513 -9.52 -6.89 14.96
CA LEU A 513 -9.95 -7.26 16.31
C LEU A 513 -11.04 -8.34 16.26
N ALA A 514 -12.03 -8.21 15.38
CA ALA A 514 -13.05 -9.24 15.16
C ALA A 514 -12.43 -10.57 14.71
N ALA A 515 -11.50 -10.53 13.75
CA ALA A 515 -10.81 -11.72 13.25
C ALA A 515 -9.97 -12.41 14.33
N MET A 516 -9.29 -11.64 15.18
CA MET A 516 -8.53 -12.16 16.33
C MET A 516 -9.46 -12.79 17.37
N LEU A 517 -10.54 -12.12 17.77
CA LEU A 517 -11.53 -12.64 18.73
C LEU A 517 -12.18 -13.95 18.24
N ARG A 518 -12.59 -14.00 16.96
CA ARG A 518 -13.07 -15.24 16.34
C ARG A 518 -12.02 -16.33 16.39
N GLY A 519 -10.77 -15.95 16.14
CA GLY A 519 -9.68 -16.88 16.22
C GLY A 519 -9.36 -17.38 17.63
N LEU A 520 -9.68 -16.61 18.66
CA LEU A 520 -9.57 -17.04 20.05
C LEU A 520 -10.77 -17.89 20.52
N GLY A 521 -11.68 -18.30 19.61
CA GLY A 521 -12.78 -19.21 19.90
C GLY A 521 -14.11 -18.54 20.24
N ARG A 522 -14.22 -17.22 20.03
CA ARG A 522 -15.43 -16.45 20.34
C ARG A 522 -16.31 -16.32 19.10
N THR A 523 -17.63 -16.37 19.29
CA THR A 523 -18.57 -15.89 18.26
C THR A 523 -18.65 -14.37 18.37
N VAL A 524 -18.52 -13.65 17.26
CA VAL A 524 -18.44 -12.19 17.26
C VAL A 524 -19.52 -11.58 16.37
N ASP A 525 -20.48 -10.88 16.99
CA ASP A 525 -21.44 -9.98 16.32
C ASP A 525 -20.85 -8.58 16.30
N VAL A 526 -20.68 -8.00 15.11
CA VAL A 526 -20.12 -6.64 14.95
C VAL A 526 -21.24 -5.67 14.65
N ARG A 527 -21.39 -4.63 15.48
CA ARG A 527 -22.44 -3.60 15.32
C ARG A 527 -21.84 -2.20 15.25
N PRO A 528 -22.29 -1.35 14.32
CA PRO A 528 -21.84 0.04 14.27
C PRO A 528 -22.35 0.81 15.49
N ALA A 529 -21.51 1.67 16.06
CA ALA A 529 -21.89 2.58 17.13
C ALA A 529 -22.51 3.89 16.60
N TYR A 530 -22.35 4.18 15.31
CA TYR A 530 -22.82 5.41 14.67
C TYR A 530 -23.30 5.14 13.23
N PRO A 531 -24.38 5.80 12.73
CA PRO A 531 -25.22 6.80 13.42
C PRO A 531 -25.95 6.20 14.63
N ALA A 532 -26.32 7.05 15.61
CA ALA A 532 -26.85 6.60 16.90
C ALA A 532 -28.09 5.68 16.81
N ALA A 533 -28.84 5.75 15.71
CA ALA A 533 -29.96 4.85 15.43
C ALA A 533 -29.53 3.39 15.21
N ALA A 534 -28.29 3.14 14.78
CA ALA A 534 -27.74 1.81 14.55
C ALA A 534 -27.00 1.25 15.78
N ALA A 535 -26.77 2.08 16.81
CA ALA A 535 -26.02 1.72 18.01
C ALA A 535 -26.76 0.66 18.85
N PRO A 536 -26.06 -0.40 19.32
CA PRO A 536 -26.69 -1.40 20.17
C PRO A 536 -27.04 -0.80 21.54
N ARG A 537 -28.24 -1.12 22.04
CA ARG A 537 -28.72 -0.70 23.37
C ARG A 537 -28.98 -1.86 24.33
N THR A 538 -28.92 -3.09 23.83
CA THR A 538 -29.21 -4.31 24.58
C THR A 538 -28.16 -5.36 24.28
N VAL A 539 -27.86 -6.20 25.27
CA VAL A 539 -26.85 -7.26 25.16
C VAL A 539 -27.53 -8.60 25.46
N ALA A 540 -27.28 -9.61 24.63
CA ALA A 540 -27.81 -10.94 24.87
C ALA A 540 -27.21 -11.55 26.16
N PRO A 541 -27.97 -12.34 26.94
CA PRO A 541 -27.45 -12.99 28.14
C PRO A 541 -26.18 -13.80 27.87
N GLY A 542 -25.19 -13.71 28.76
CA GLY A 542 -23.92 -14.43 28.62
C GLY A 542 -22.98 -13.88 27.54
N THR A 543 -23.26 -12.70 26.98
CA THR A 543 -22.41 -12.04 25.98
C THR A 543 -21.55 -10.95 26.62
N SER A 544 -20.24 -10.94 26.32
CA SER A 544 -19.35 -9.83 26.68
C SER A 544 -19.42 -8.74 25.60
N VAL A 545 -19.31 -7.48 26.02
CA VAL A 545 -19.24 -6.33 25.13
C VAL A 545 -17.77 -5.95 24.93
N VAL A 546 -17.36 -5.77 23.68
CA VAL A 546 -16.08 -5.14 23.34
C VAL A 546 -16.35 -3.82 22.64
N LEU A 547 -15.94 -2.72 23.23
CA LEU A 547 -15.93 -1.41 22.60
C LEU A 547 -14.67 -1.30 21.74
N GLY A 548 -14.86 -1.25 20.42
CA GLY A 548 -13.79 -1.26 19.45
C GLY A 548 -12.99 0.03 19.41
N PRO A 549 -11.80 -0.02 18.78
CA PRO A 549 -10.97 1.15 18.53
C PRO A 549 -11.59 2.07 17.47
N GLY A 550 -11.16 3.34 17.48
CA GLY A 550 -11.60 4.35 16.54
C GLY A 550 -10.89 5.68 16.75
N PRO A 551 -11.07 6.65 15.84
CA PRO A 551 -10.48 7.98 15.98
C PRO A 551 -11.27 8.84 16.97
N GLY A 552 -10.66 9.88 17.52
CA GLY A 552 -11.34 10.93 18.30
C GLY A 552 -10.84 11.09 19.73
N ASP A 553 -11.13 12.26 20.32
CA ASP A 553 -10.86 12.55 21.72
C ASP A 553 -12.09 12.17 22.57
N PRO A 554 -11.96 11.22 23.53
CA PRO A 554 -13.06 10.79 24.40
C PRO A 554 -13.69 11.91 25.25
N LEU A 555 -12.97 13.02 25.45
CA LEU A 555 -13.40 14.16 26.28
C LEU A 555 -13.77 15.40 25.46
N ALA A 556 -13.77 15.30 24.12
CA ALA A 556 -14.15 16.41 23.26
C ALA A 556 -15.60 16.87 23.53
N HIS A 557 -15.75 18.16 23.81
CA HIS A 557 -17.05 18.81 23.90
C HIS A 557 -17.47 19.34 22.53
N GLY A 558 -18.75 19.20 22.18
CA GLY A 558 -19.30 19.66 20.89
C GLY A 558 -19.07 18.72 19.71
N ASP A 559 -18.47 17.55 19.93
CA ASP A 559 -18.44 16.46 18.94
C ASP A 559 -19.66 15.55 19.15
N ASP A 560 -20.62 15.63 18.24
CA ASP A 560 -21.87 14.85 18.28
C ASP A 560 -21.63 13.35 18.24
N ARG A 561 -20.58 12.90 17.51
CA ARG A 561 -20.23 11.49 17.42
C ARG A 561 -19.67 11.02 18.75
N ILE A 562 -18.71 11.74 19.35
CA ILE A 562 -18.17 11.39 20.67
C ILE A 562 -19.27 11.42 21.73
N THR A 563 -20.16 12.40 21.70
CA THR A 563 -21.32 12.48 22.60
C THR A 563 -22.22 11.24 22.47
N ALA A 564 -22.54 10.83 21.24
CA ALA A 564 -23.32 9.62 21.00
C ALA A 564 -22.61 8.33 21.46
N LEU A 565 -21.29 8.24 21.23
CA LEU A 565 -20.47 7.10 21.67
C LEU A 565 -20.46 7.00 23.21
N ARG A 566 -20.28 8.12 23.91
CA ARG A 566 -20.33 8.17 25.38
C ARG A 566 -21.68 7.72 25.94
N ALA A 567 -22.77 8.23 25.38
CA ALA A 567 -24.13 7.83 25.78
C ALA A 567 -24.38 6.33 25.57
N MET A 568 -23.92 5.76 24.45
CA MET A 568 -23.99 4.32 24.18
C MET A 568 -23.14 3.52 25.19
N THR A 569 -21.90 3.94 25.46
CA THR A 569 -21.03 3.30 26.46
C THR A 569 -21.70 3.27 27.83
N SER A 570 -22.31 4.38 28.26
CA SER A 570 -23.07 4.47 29.51
C SER A 570 -24.24 3.47 29.57
N ALA A 571 -25.00 3.35 28.47
CA ALA A 571 -26.11 2.40 28.38
C ALA A 571 -25.64 0.93 28.45
N LEU A 572 -24.54 0.59 27.78
CA LEU A 572 -23.97 -0.77 27.80
C LEU A 572 -23.39 -1.13 29.17
N LEU A 573 -22.74 -0.19 29.86
CA LEU A 573 -22.30 -0.38 31.25
C LEU A 573 -23.49 -0.64 32.19
N SER A 574 -24.59 0.08 31.99
CA SER A 574 -25.82 -0.06 32.77
C SER A 574 -26.52 -1.41 32.57
N SER A 575 -26.24 -2.12 31.46
CA SER A 575 -26.80 -3.45 31.21
C SER A 575 -26.17 -4.53 32.09
N GLY A 576 -25.06 -4.23 32.78
CA GLY A 576 -24.34 -5.16 33.65
C GLY A 576 -23.54 -6.25 32.91
N ALA A 577 -23.44 -6.16 31.58
CA ALA A 577 -22.64 -7.08 30.78
C ALA A 577 -21.14 -6.87 31.01
N PRO A 578 -20.30 -7.92 31.01
CA PRO A 578 -18.86 -7.76 31.03
C PRO A 578 -18.41 -6.90 29.85
N THR A 579 -17.74 -5.79 30.12
CA THR A 579 -17.41 -4.79 29.10
C THR A 579 -15.91 -4.55 29.02
N PHE A 580 -15.36 -4.63 27.82
CA PHE A 580 -13.95 -4.44 27.55
C PHE A 580 -13.73 -3.34 26.52
N GLY A 581 -12.80 -2.43 26.75
CA GLY A 581 -12.47 -1.36 25.79
C GLY A 581 -11.12 -1.55 25.11
N VAL A 582 -11.04 -1.20 23.82
CA VAL A 582 -9.79 -1.16 23.06
C VAL A 582 -9.59 0.21 22.44
N GLY A 583 -8.44 0.85 22.63
CA GLY A 583 -8.13 2.17 22.07
C GLY A 583 -9.16 3.23 22.50
N LEU A 584 -9.88 3.84 21.56
CA LEU A 584 -10.97 4.76 21.89
C LEU A 584 -12.04 4.10 22.77
N GLY A 585 -12.40 2.85 22.53
CA GLY A 585 -13.35 2.13 23.38
C GLY A 585 -12.91 2.05 24.84
N PHE A 586 -11.61 1.90 25.10
CA PHE A 586 -11.04 1.97 26.45
C PHE A 586 -11.13 3.37 27.03
N HIS A 587 -10.80 4.38 26.23
CA HIS A 587 -10.87 5.77 26.67
C HIS A 587 -12.30 6.22 27.00
N LEU A 588 -13.30 5.75 26.25
CA LEU A 588 -14.72 5.97 26.56
C LEU A 588 -15.11 5.34 27.91
N LEU A 589 -14.62 4.13 28.21
CA LEU A 589 -14.84 3.52 29.53
C LEU A 589 -14.22 4.33 30.65
N LEU A 590 -12.99 4.82 30.46
CA LEU A 590 -12.35 5.68 31.46
C LEU A 590 -13.14 6.96 31.70
N ALA A 591 -13.68 7.57 30.64
CA ALA A 591 -14.50 8.78 30.73
C ALA A 591 -15.82 8.51 31.48
N GLU A 592 -16.55 7.45 31.12
CA GLU A 592 -17.84 7.13 31.73
C GLU A 592 -17.73 6.61 33.17
N LEU A 593 -16.61 5.99 33.53
CA LEU A 593 -16.33 5.59 34.91
C LEU A 593 -15.77 6.73 35.77
N GLY A 594 -15.55 7.93 35.21
CA GLY A 594 -14.96 9.06 35.92
C GLY A 594 -13.47 8.89 36.26
N LEU A 595 -12.79 7.97 35.57
CA LEU A 595 -11.36 7.67 35.79
C LEU A 595 -10.44 8.54 34.91
N ALA A 596 -10.96 9.11 33.83
CA ALA A 596 -10.23 10.02 32.95
C ALA A 596 -10.10 11.42 33.57
N GLY A 597 -8.87 11.88 33.79
CA GLY A 597 -8.59 13.26 34.22
C GLY A 597 -8.49 14.21 33.04
N ALA A 598 -7.71 13.85 32.02
CA ALA A 598 -7.58 14.62 30.79
C ALA A 598 -7.18 13.72 29.61
N ALA A 599 -7.48 14.16 28.39
CA ALA A 599 -6.92 13.63 27.16
C ALA A 599 -5.74 14.50 26.75
N ARG A 600 -4.63 13.88 26.36
CA ARG A 600 -3.43 14.55 25.88
C ARG A 600 -3.03 13.99 24.53
N ALA A 601 -2.40 14.82 23.70
CA ALA A 601 -1.69 14.33 22.54
C ALA A 601 -0.64 13.31 23.00
N ARG A 602 -0.52 12.20 22.28
CA ARG A 602 0.49 11.18 22.55
C ARG A 602 1.84 11.69 22.05
N ASP A 603 2.84 11.69 22.93
CA ASP A 603 4.20 12.05 22.54
C ASP A 603 4.77 10.99 21.58
N GLY A 604 5.03 11.38 20.34
CA GLY A 604 5.53 10.50 19.27
C GLY A 604 4.43 9.85 18.43
N ALA A 605 4.79 9.49 17.19
CA ALA A 605 3.88 8.88 16.23
C ALA A 605 3.33 7.52 16.74
N THR A 606 2.19 7.12 16.18
CA THR A 606 1.66 5.74 16.24
C THR A 606 2.78 4.72 16.03
N GLY A 607 2.82 3.66 16.82
CA GLY A 607 3.95 2.73 16.75
C GLY A 607 4.01 1.73 17.89
N GLN A 608 5.09 0.95 17.90
CA GLN A 608 5.32 -0.13 18.85
C GLN A 608 6.04 0.37 20.11
N ARG A 609 5.57 -0.05 21.30
CA ARG A 609 6.22 0.26 22.59
C ARG A 609 6.28 -0.97 23.48
N GLU A 610 7.34 -1.04 24.28
CA GLU A 610 7.39 -1.95 25.43
C GLU A 610 6.73 -1.29 26.64
N ILE A 611 5.80 -1.99 27.27
CA ILE A 611 5.12 -1.58 28.49
C ILE A 611 5.04 -2.75 29.47
N GLU A 612 4.75 -2.45 30.73
CA GLU A 612 4.34 -3.46 31.69
C GLU A 612 2.81 -3.45 31.81
N VAL A 613 2.18 -4.63 31.78
CA VAL A 613 0.74 -4.82 31.95
C VAL A 613 0.52 -5.85 33.05
N PHE A 614 0.14 -5.36 34.25
CA PHE A 614 -0.07 -6.18 35.44
C PHE A 614 1.08 -7.14 35.77
N GLY A 615 2.31 -6.63 35.78
CA GLY A 615 3.53 -7.42 36.08
C GLY A 615 4.07 -8.23 34.90
N ARG A 616 3.48 -8.12 33.70
CA ARG A 616 3.98 -8.76 32.48
C ARG A 616 4.53 -7.70 31.53
N ARG A 617 5.80 -7.86 31.11
CA ARG A 617 6.34 -7.06 30.00
C ARG A 617 5.67 -7.48 28.70
N ALA A 618 5.30 -6.51 27.88
CA ALA A 618 4.70 -6.74 26.57
C ALA A 618 5.08 -5.63 25.59
N THR A 619 5.16 -6.01 24.33
CA THR A 619 5.41 -5.15 23.18
C THR A 619 4.10 -4.95 22.41
N VAL A 620 3.58 -3.74 22.44
CA VAL A 620 2.24 -3.41 21.93
C VAL A 620 2.25 -2.27 20.91
N GLY A 621 1.33 -2.32 19.95
CA GLY A 621 1.12 -1.29 18.94
C GLY A 621 0.05 -0.28 19.34
N TYR A 622 0.30 1.01 19.10
CA TYR A 622 -0.65 2.11 19.29
C TYR A 622 -1.03 2.74 17.94
N GLY A 623 -2.33 2.95 17.71
CA GLY A 623 -2.86 3.63 16.52
C GLY A 623 -3.51 4.99 16.77
N GLY A 624 -3.77 5.35 18.04
CA GLY A 624 -4.43 6.61 18.40
C GLY A 624 -3.46 7.76 18.67
N THR A 625 -3.90 8.97 18.35
CA THR A 625 -3.15 10.23 18.56
C THR A 625 -3.26 10.79 19.97
N HIS A 626 -4.18 10.25 20.77
CA HIS A 626 -4.43 10.69 22.12
C HIS A 626 -4.09 9.60 23.13
N THR A 627 -3.80 10.04 24.34
CA THR A 627 -3.74 9.20 25.53
C THR A 627 -4.55 9.82 26.65
N VAL A 628 -5.08 9.00 27.55
CA VAL A 628 -5.84 9.46 28.72
C VAL A 628 -4.95 9.38 29.94
N VAL A 629 -4.91 10.46 30.71
CA VAL A 629 -4.17 10.53 31.97
C VAL A 629 -5.12 10.52 33.16
N ALA A 630 -4.68 9.93 34.27
CA ALA A 630 -5.40 9.92 35.53
C ALA A 630 -5.55 11.33 36.12
N GLY A 631 -6.68 11.58 36.76
CA GLY A 631 -6.95 12.76 37.57
C GLY A 631 -6.69 12.52 39.06
N PRO A 632 -6.87 13.55 39.91
CA PRO A 632 -6.55 13.49 41.35
C PRO A 632 -7.29 12.39 42.13
N HIS A 633 -8.46 11.97 41.65
CA HIS A 633 -9.33 11.01 42.34
C HIS A 633 -9.36 9.62 41.69
N THR A 634 -8.62 9.40 40.59
CA THR A 634 -8.69 8.20 39.76
C THR A 634 -8.42 6.93 40.57
N ASP A 635 -7.33 6.86 41.34
CA ASP A 635 -6.99 5.65 42.12
C ASP A 635 -8.00 5.36 43.24
N THR A 636 -8.53 6.40 43.88
CA THR A 636 -9.55 6.25 44.94
C THR A 636 -10.85 5.70 44.36
N LEU A 637 -11.26 6.20 43.19
CA LEU A 637 -12.45 5.72 42.50
C LEU A 637 -12.25 4.29 41.97
N ALA A 638 -11.09 3.99 41.40
CA ALA A 638 -10.74 2.64 40.94
C ALA A 638 -10.84 1.62 42.08
N ARG A 639 -10.32 1.92 43.28
CA ARG A 639 -10.47 1.05 44.46
C ARG A 639 -11.94 0.83 44.84
N ARG A 640 -12.78 1.88 44.82
CA ARG A 640 -14.22 1.76 45.10
C ARG A 640 -14.95 0.87 44.09
N LEU A 641 -14.51 0.93 42.83
CA LEU A 641 -15.07 0.11 41.74
C LEU A 641 -14.43 -1.29 41.64
N SER A 642 -13.51 -1.65 42.56
CA SER A 642 -12.74 -2.90 42.50
C SER A 642 -11.96 -3.06 41.19
N LEU A 643 -11.38 -1.97 40.69
CA LEU A 643 -10.57 -1.92 39.48
C LEU A 643 -9.08 -1.83 39.83
N THR A 644 -8.27 -2.60 39.13
CA THR A 644 -6.81 -2.45 39.10
C THR A 644 -6.43 -1.68 37.84
N LEU A 645 -5.70 -0.58 38.01
CA LEU A 645 -5.20 0.25 36.91
C LEU A 645 -3.74 -0.09 36.63
N CYS A 646 -3.36 0.09 35.37
CA CYS A 646 -1.98 -0.02 34.92
C CYS A 646 -1.58 1.27 34.21
N TYR A 647 -0.42 1.79 34.58
CA TYR A 647 0.09 3.07 34.11
C TYR A 647 1.21 2.87 33.08
N GLY A 648 1.21 3.73 32.08
CA GLY A 648 2.22 3.77 31.03
C GLY A 648 3.51 4.46 31.46
N PRO A 649 4.51 4.53 30.56
CA PRO A 649 5.77 5.21 30.82
C PRO A 649 5.61 6.73 30.91
N ALA A 650 4.58 7.31 30.30
CA ALA A 650 4.28 8.73 30.44
C ALA A 650 3.55 9.01 31.76
N HIS A 651 3.89 10.13 32.40
CA HIS A 651 3.37 10.47 33.72
C HIS A 651 1.83 10.48 33.77
N GLY A 652 1.26 9.55 34.54
CA GLY A 652 -0.17 9.42 34.76
C GLY A 652 -0.95 8.81 33.58
N GLU A 653 -0.29 8.34 32.52
CA GLU A 653 -0.93 7.68 31.38
C GLU A 653 -1.60 6.38 31.82
N LEU A 654 -2.88 6.19 31.52
CA LEU A 654 -3.60 4.95 31.75
C LEU A 654 -3.49 4.04 30.53
N VAL A 655 -2.88 2.86 30.68
CA VAL A 655 -2.64 1.94 29.55
C VAL A 655 -3.49 0.68 29.60
N ALA A 656 -3.90 0.24 30.79
CA ALA A 656 -4.80 -0.89 30.95
C ALA A 656 -5.60 -0.81 32.25
N MET A 657 -6.73 -1.52 32.28
CA MET A 657 -7.59 -1.67 33.46
C MET A 657 -8.14 -3.09 33.51
N ARG A 658 -8.31 -3.63 34.72
CA ARG A 658 -8.95 -4.92 34.97
C ARG A 658 -9.80 -4.89 36.24
N GLY A 659 -11.00 -5.46 36.17
CA GLY A 659 -11.87 -5.71 37.31
C GLY A 659 -12.86 -6.84 37.01
N PRO A 660 -13.86 -7.08 37.89
CA PRO A 660 -14.72 -8.25 37.80
C PRO A 660 -15.58 -8.34 36.54
N ARG A 661 -16.03 -7.19 36.02
CA ARG A 661 -16.88 -7.08 34.82
C ARG A 661 -16.42 -6.00 33.85
N THR A 662 -15.28 -5.37 34.11
CA THR A 662 -14.79 -4.28 33.27
C THR A 662 -13.30 -4.42 33.07
N GLY A 663 -12.85 -4.25 31.83
CA GLY A 663 -11.42 -4.18 31.50
C GLY A 663 -11.18 -3.30 30.29
N GLY A 664 -9.92 -3.13 29.93
CA GLY A 664 -9.59 -2.51 28.67
C GLY A 664 -8.12 -2.14 28.56
N VAL A 665 -7.74 -1.75 27.35
CA VAL A 665 -6.37 -1.40 26.97
C VAL A 665 -6.35 -0.22 26.01
N ALA A 666 -5.36 0.67 26.18
CA ALA A 666 -5.17 1.85 25.32
C ALA A 666 -4.50 1.51 23.97
N PHE A 667 -3.80 0.38 23.89
CA PHE A 667 -3.14 -0.12 22.69
C PHE A 667 -4.09 -0.97 21.83
N LEU A 668 -3.60 -1.44 20.68
CA LEU A 668 -4.33 -2.24 19.71
C LEU A 668 -3.86 -3.71 19.74
N PRO A 669 -4.54 -4.63 20.44
CA PRO A 669 -4.11 -6.03 20.53
C PRO A 669 -3.99 -6.73 19.17
N ALA A 670 -4.84 -6.35 18.22
CA ALA A 670 -4.89 -6.97 16.89
C ALA A 670 -3.90 -6.38 15.88
N SER A 671 -3.15 -5.33 16.25
CA SER A 671 -2.11 -4.75 15.38
C SER A 671 -0.97 -5.76 15.14
N VAL A 672 -0.37 -5.72 13.95
CA VAL A 672 0.86 -6.45 13.64
C VAL A 672 2.05 -5.99 14.47
N LEU A 673 1.98 -4.79 15.06
CA LEU A 673 2.95 -4.26 15.99
C LEU A 673 2.72 -4.73 17.43
N SER A 674 1.66 -5.50 17.71
CA SER A 674 1.43 -6.10 19.04
C SER A 674 1.92 -7.55 19.06
N VAL A 675 3.11 -7.77 19.62
CA VAL A 675 3.76 -9.09 19.69
C VAL A 675 2.92 -10.04 20.55
N GLU A 676 2.57 -9.60 21.76
CA GLU A 676 1.79 -10.35 22.75
C GLU A 676 0.30 -9.96 22.77
N GLY A 677 -0.18 -9.27 21.73
CA GLY A 677 -1.52 -8.69 21.71
C GLY A 677 -2.65 -9.71 21.95
N ALA A 678 -2.59 -10.87 21.29
CA ALA A 678 -3.59 -11.94 21.48
C ALA A 678 -3.59 -12.52 22.90
N GLU A 679 -2.41 -12.67 23.51
CA GLU A 679 -2.27 -13.18 24.88
C GLU A 679 -2.81 -12.20 25.92
N LEU A 680 -2.53 -10.91 25.73
CA LEU A 680 -3.07 -9.86 26.59
C LEU A 680 -4.58 -9.74 26.46
N LEU A 681 -5.10 -9.80 25.22
CA LEU A 681 -6.55 -9.79 24.99
C LEU A 681 -7.22 -10.99 25.69
N ASP A 682 -6.61 -12.17 25.61
CA ASP A 682 -7.13 -13.36 26.28
C ASP A 682 -7.10 -13.27 27.81
N LEU A 683 -6.04 -12.68 28.36
CA LEU A 683 -5.86 -12.50 29.79
C LEU A 683 -6.84 -11.48 30.39
N LEU A 684 -7.16 -10.42 29.65
CA LEU A 684 -7.83 -9.24 30.19
C LEU A 684 -9.31 -9.15 29.85
N LEU A 685 -9.79 -9.90 28.87
CA LEU A 685 -11.18 -9.89 28.44
C LEU A 685 -12.04 -10.70 29.44
N PRO A 686 -12.92 -10.05 30.23
CA PRO A 686 -13.71 -10.69 31.28
C PRO A 686 -14.77 -11.68 30.78
#